data_AF-A0A485LHU2-F1
#
_entry.id   AF-A0A485LHU2-F1
#
_cell.length_a   1.000
_cell.length_b   1.000
_cell.length_c   1.000
_cell.angle_alpha   90.00
_cell.angle_beta   90.00
_cell.angle_gamma   90.00
#
_symmetry.space_group_name_H-M   'P 1'
#
loop_
_entity.id
_entity.type
_entity.pdbx_description
1 polymer ?
#
loop_
_entity_poly.entity_id
_entity_poly.type
_entity_poly.pdbx_seq_one_letter_code
_entity_poly.pdbx_strand_id
1 'polypeptide(L)'
;MVSTRVLVGAFMVASTAFGQTCSVVPDVDYPGNDLTTTNQGNPSGCCADCQATKGCKAYNWDSGTCYLKSKAGAAAASPGTVSGVFKPPTSKPTPAPTPKPTPAPTPSPTPSPTPKPTPSPTPSSTPASIPSPTPLPTPLPTPSPTPSPTPKPTPAPTPSPTPVSTPLGPVCSILPNVDLGGNDITSTSQPDAGNCCADCQATSGCKAFNWFQGTCYLKSAEGAHSSLPGSVSGILTSMGPLPSPFKVGTYGPQPGLAGTYHYMSNMQWATSATERADLTSLTESLLVVPPSERARPQLASAQAPKPFSLVASASECAKITATENQVFFTFSDDLCVVYYFPSGTDATGAATLLTTASTPLHSNQILPNLFSTGQDSATSPAACMTKCQAQRQCIAYAFTSNQCTYYMPQSASGSIAGWVHQPITRSLVESAPAYASMATASIDGFTSQSLTNVGSLDACASKASATKTSLFVYFANSTCALLAPLAAVSRSLDLVVFPASPQPLPGASLQLLPNSVVAPGMFTSASDCRLQCQPSLTNCFATEYDSATKQCTVHAPTYASAATLGWLTPARLPTSIATPQNVHFYIVAHQDDWQLFMSGSLFASLGDATTKVVVVYTTAGDDDQTDGWWQAREAGTLAAAQVWVERFGLFDSRRDTAPYAASGHRLTAVNMGNIKTIFSRISESGFGDLLDKTKAATPLDNTPTYKNVDELKQVLLAILQQESKGASTVNLHLPEFKEIGDDHELHRGTGRIVTELLATDARLQRCASVKYYFGYQKWHDAVNMKEPALSAQRDLWMTLSEAADRVYNHNSITWSVHADSLGRMYVNRDVPSKSPQC
;
A
#
# COMPACT_ATOMS: atom_id res chain seq x y z
N MET A 1 -64.01 -5.37 29.24
CA MET A 1 -64.66 -5.75 27.97
C MET A 1 -64.88 -4.47 27.15
N VAL A 2 -64.71 -4.54 25.82
CA VAL A 2 -64.82 -3.42 24.83
C VAL A 2 -63.58 -2.49 24.87
N SER A 3 -62.60 -2.67 23.98
CA SER A 3 -62.48 -2.18 22.58
C SER A 3 -62.25 -0.67 22.47
N THR A 4 -61.05 -0.27 22.03
CA THR A 4 -60.83 1.02 21.37
C THR A 4 -59.71 0.88 20.34
N ARG A 5 -60.03 1.27 19.10
CA ARG A 5 -59.17 1.29 17.92
C ARG A 5 -58.19 2.47 17.98
N VAL A 6 -56.98 2.30 17.43
CA VAL A 6 -56.21 3.40 16.83
C VAL A 6 -55.74 2.92 15.45
N LEU A 7 -56.09 3.70 14.41
CA LEU A 7 -55.67 3.53 13.03
C LEU A 7 -54.17 3.80 12.90
N VAL A 8 -53.45 2.90 12.21
CA VAL A 8 -52.13 3.20 11.64
C VAL A 8 -52.30 3.33 10.13
N GLY A 9 -52.02 4.52 9.60
CA GLY A 9 -51.96 4.79 8.17
C GLY A 9 -50.72 4.13 7.55
N ALA A 10 -50.94 3.42 6.45
CA ALA A 10 -49.88 2.77 5.68
C ALA A 10 -49.13 3.81 4.82
N PHE A 11 -47.82 3.91 5.01
CA PHE A 11 -46.91 4.47 4.00
C PHE A 11 -46.44 3.34 3.08
N MET A 12 -46.82 3.40 1.81
CA MET A 12 -46.21 2.57 0.77
C MET A 12 -44.82 3.13 0.44
N VAL A 13 -43.77 2.39 0.75
CA VAL A 13 -42.43 2.61 0.18
C VAL A 13 -42.34 1.77 -1.08
N ALA A 14 -42.23 2.43 -2.23
CA ALA A 14 -41.91 1.78 -3.50
C ALA A 14 -40.41 1.42 -3.48
N SER A 15 -40.11 0.15 -3.20
CA SER A 15 -38.77 -0.41 -3.31
C SER A 15 -38.40 -0.61 -4.78
N THR A 16 -37.43 0.15 -5.29
CA THR A 16 -36.73 -0.19 -6.54
C THR A 16 -35.75 -1.32 -6.26
N ALA A 17 -36.17 -2.57 -6.53
CA ALA A 17 -35.31 -3.75 -6.43
C ALA A 17 -34.30 -3.77 -7.60
N PHE A 18 -33.00 -3.69 -7.29
CA PHE A 18 -31.94 -4.02 -8.24
C PHE A 18 -31.90 -5.55 -8.42
N GLY A 19 -32.16 -6.03 -9.64
CA GLY A 19 -32.32 -7.46 -9.94
C GLY A 19 -31.04 -8.27 -9.76
N GLN A 20 -30.92 -8.95 -8.61
CA GLN A 20 -30.09 -10.13 -8.44
C GLN A 20 -30.92 -11.37 -8.81
N THR A 21 -30.34 -12.30 -9.57
CA THR A 21 -31.05 -13.49 -10.08
C THR A 21 -30.40 -14.78 -9.58
N CYS A 22 -31.17 -15.63 -8.90
CA CYS A 22 -30.79 -17.04 -8.74
C CYS A 22 -31.12 -17.81 -10.03
N SER A 23 -30.36 -18.86 -10.34
CA SER A 23 -30.82 -19.83 -11.34
C SER A 23 -32.07 -20.56 -10.85
N VAL A 24 -32.87 -21.08 -11.77
CA VAL A 24 -34.01 -21.95 -11.46
C VAL A 24 -33.79 -23.26 -12.18
N VAL A 25 -33.77 -24.35 -11.43
CA VAL A 25 -33.57 -25.71 -11.92
C VAL A 25 -34.75 -26.55 -11.41
N PRO A 26 -35.75 -26.83 -12.27
CA PRO A 26 -36.87 -27.68 -11.89
C PRO A 26 -36.45 -29.14 -11.77
N ASP A 27 -37.19 -29.88 -10.94
CA ASP A 27 -37.05 -31.32 -10.71
C ASP A 27 -35.66 -31.75 -10.22
N VAL A 28 -34.98 -30.88 -9.47
CA VAL A 28 -33.63 -31.10 -8.96
C VAL A 28 -33.55 -30.78 -7.48
N ASP A 29 -32.89 -31.65 -6.73
CA ASP A 29 -32.43 -31.45 -5.36
C ASP A 29 -30.89 -31.31 -5.30
N TYR A 30 -30.38 -30.36 -4.51
CA TYR A 30 -28.97 -30.24 -4.14
C TYR A 30 -28.72 -30.77 -2.72
N PRO A 31 -28.61 -32.10 -2.48
CA PRO A 31 -28.56 -32.67 -1.14
C PRO A 31 -27.44 -32.09 -0.25
N GLY A 32 -27.81 -31.82 1.01
CA GLY A 32 -26.92 -31.36 2.07
C GLY A 32 -26.55 -29.86 2.00
N ASN A 33 -25.66 -29.44 2.90
CA ASN A 33 -25.20 -28.05 3.03
C ASN A 33 -26.28 -27.04 3.48
N ASP A 34 -27.35 -27.52 4.11
CA ASP A 34 -28.43 -26.68 4.65
C ASP A 34 -27.93 -25.77 5.76
N LEU A 35 -28.21 -24.47 5.61
CA LEU A 35 -27.95 -23.42 6.59
C LEU A 35 -29.16 -23.23 7.50
N THR A 36 -30.34 -23.12 6.88
CA THR A 36 -31.62 -22.87 7.56
C THR A 36 -32.78 -23.12 6.60
N THR A 37 -34.00 -23.07 7.11
CA THR A 37 -35.23 -23.19 6.31
C THR A 37 -36.13 -21.97 6.47
N THR A 38 -36.74 -21.52 5.37
CA THR A 38 -37.81 -20.51 5.36
C THR A 38 -39.05 -21.05 4.64
N ASN A 39 -40.18 -20.34 4.71
CA ASN A 39 -41.41 -20.73 4.02
C ASN A 39 -41.79 -19.69 2.97
N GLN A 40 -42.00 -20.14 1.73
CA GLN A 40 -42.38 -19.29 0.61
C GLN A 40 -43.42 -20.01 -0.24
N GLY A 41 -44.47 -19.28 -0.64
CA GLY A 41 -45.54 -19.84 -1.48
C GLY A 41 -45.12 -20.22 -2.90
N ASN A 42 -43.90 -19.86 -3.31
CA ASN A 42 -43.32 -20.22 -4.60
C ASN A 42 -41.77 -20.22 -4.55
N PRO A 43 -41.10 -20.91 -5.50
CA PRO A 43 -39.63 -21.00 -5.52
C PRO A 43 -38.88 -19.66 -5.65
N SER A 44 -39.51 -18.63 -6.24
CA SER A 44 -38.84 -17.34 -6.47
C SER A 44 -38.59 -16.57 -5.17
N GLY A 45 -39.43 -16.79 -4.14
CA GLY A 45 -39.24 -16.24 -2.81
C GLY A 45 -37.97 -16.76 -2.11
N CYS A 46 -37.58 -18.01 -2.35
CA CYS A 46 -36.39 -18.61 -1.74
C CYS A 46 -35.09 -17.92 -2.16
N CYS A 47 -35.07 -17.30 -3.35
CA CYS A 47 -33.91 -16.54 -3.81
C CYS A 47 -33.69 -15.29 -2.96
N ALA A 48 -34.76 -14.58 -2.60
CA ALA A 48 -34.69 -13.41 -1.71
C ALA A 48 -34.26 -13.81 -0.29
N ASP A 49 -34.79 -14.93 0.21
CA ASP A 49 -34.40 -15.46 1.51
C ASP A 49 -32.93 -15.88 1.53
N CYS A 50 -32.44 -16.50 0.45
CA CYS A 50 -31.02 -16.83 0.29
C CYS A 50 -30.15 -15.56 0.23
N GLN A 51 -30.59 -14.51 -0.47
CA GLN A 51 -29.89 -13.22 -0.51
C GLN A 51 -29.76 -12.56 0.86
N ALA A 52 -30.82 -12.64 1.67
CA ALA A 52 -30.83 -12.09 3.02
C ALA A 52 -30.06 -12.95 4.03
N THR A 53 -29.75 -14.20 3.70
CA THR A 53 -29.10 -15.15 4.63
C THR A 53 -27.59 -15.19 4.39
N LYS A 54 -26.82 -14.67 5.37
CA LYS A 54 -25.35 -14.66 5.32
C LYS A 54 -24.80 -16.07 5.06
N GLY A 55 -23.99 -16.20 4.01
CA GLY A 55 -23.36 -17.46 3.63
C GLY A 55 -24.20 -18.35 2.70
N CYS A 56 -25.45 -17.99 2.38
CA CYS A 56 -26.25 -18.75 1.43
C CYS A 56 -25.76 -18.53 -0.01
N LYS A 57 -25.60 -19.64 -0.74
CA LYS A 57 -25.16 -19.67 -2.14
C LYS A 57 -26.08 -20.51 -3.03
N ALA A 58 -27.01 -21.27 -2.46
CA ALA A 58 -28.02 -22.04 -3.20
C ALA A 58 -29.27 -22.24 -2.34
N TYR A 59 -30.38 -22.67 -2.95
CA TYR A 59 -31.58 -23.09 -2.25
C TYR A 59 -32.25 -24.27 -2.95
N ASN A 60 -33.12 -24.96 -2.20
CA ASN A 60 -34.13 -25.87 -2.72
C ASN A 60 -35.49 -25.43 -2.24
N TRP A 61 -36.47 -25.38 -3.13
CA TRP A 61 -37.87 -25.21 -2.77
C TRP A 61 -38.60 -26.53 -2.97
N ASP A 62 -39.25 -27.01 -1.92
CA ASP A 62 -40.14 -28.16 -1.99
C ASP A 62 -41.41 -27.85 -1.21
N SER A 63 -42.57 -27.96 -1.87
CA SER A 63 -43.90 -27.92 -1.26
C SER A 63 -44.13 -26.75 -0.27
N GLY A 64 -43.55 -25.57 -0.55
CA GLY A 64 -43.70 -24.36 0.26
C GLY A 64 -42.54 -24.05 1.20
N THR A 65 -41.55 -24.94 1.32
CA THR A 65 -40.37 -24.76 2.18
C THR A 65 -39.12 -24.51 1.34
N CYS A 66 -38.35 -23.48 1.70
CA CYS A 66 -37.05 -23.16 1.16
C CYS A 66 -35.95 -23.70 2.07
N TYR A 67 -35.14 -24.61 1.58
CA TYR A 67 -33.92 -25.08 2.24
C TYR A 67 -32.74 -24.27 1.70
N LEU A 68 -32.28 -23.29 2.48
CA LEU A 68 -31.19 -22.38 2.11
C LEU A 68 -29.85 -23.05 2.38
N LYS A 69 -28.90 -22.95 1.46
CA LYS A 69 -27.67 -23.76 1.47
C LYS A 69 -26.40 -22.94 1.30
N SER A 70 -25.33 -23.36 1.98
CA SER A 70 -24.02 -22.70 1.94
C SER A 70 -23.25 -22.92 0.63
N LYS A 71 -23.62 -23.95 -0.14
CA LYS A 71 -23.17 -24.25 -1.51
C LYS A 71 -24.17 -25.21 -2.18
N ALA A 72 -24.19 -25.25 -3.51
CA ALA A 72 -24.92 -26.29 -4.23
C ALA A 72 -24.19 -27.64 -4.09
N GLY A 73 -24.92 -28.67 -3.63
CA GLY A 73 -24.46 -30.06 -3.67
C GLY A 73 -24.46 -30.62 -5.10
N ALA A 74 -24.12 -31.91 -5.24
CA ALA A 74 -24.26 -32.59 -6.53
C ALA A 74 -25.76 -32.69 -6.89
N ALA A 75 -26.14 -32.30 -8.10
CA ALA A 75 -27.54 -32.32 -8.53
C ALA A 75 -28.10 -33.75 -8.51
N ALA A 76 -29.22 -33.95 -7.82
CA ALA A 76 -30.00 -35.18 -7.79
C ALA A 76 -31.38 -34.93 -8.40
N ALA A 77 -31.91 -35.87 -9.18
CA ALA A 77 -33.25 -35.73 -9.74
C ALA A 77 -34.32 -35.88 -8.63
N SER A 78 -35.21 -34.89 -8.51
CA SER A 78 -36.28 -34.86 -7.51
C SER A 78 -37.52 -34.18 -8.10
N PRO A 79 -38.45 -34.94 -8.71
CA PRO A 79 -39.65 -34.38 -9.33
C PRO A 79 -40.48 -33.54 -8.35
N GLY A 80 -40.80 -32.30 -8.73
CA GLY A 80 -41.56 -31.35 -7.91
C GLY A 80 -40.72 -30.40 -7.05
N THR A 81 -39.42 -30.68 -6.85
CA THR A 81 -38.48 -29.76 -6.21
C THR A 81 -37.97 -28.72 -7.21
N VAL A 82 -37.81 -27.47 -6.78
CA VAL A 82 -37.21 -26.40 -7.60
C VAL A 82 -36.00 -25.83 -6.88
N SER A 83 -34.83 -25.98 -7.47
CA SER A 83 -33.57 -25.52 -6.88
C SER A 83 -33.02 -24.28 -7.58
N GLY A 84 -32.12 -23.56 -6.91
CA GLY A 84 -31.45 -22.42 -7.49
C GLY A 84 -30.09 -22.13 -6.88
N VAL A 85 -29.18 -21.58 -7.68
CA VAL A 85 -27.85 -21.13 -7.23
C VAL A 85 -27.82 -19.61 -7.28
N PHE A 86 -27.42 -18.99 -6.17
CA PHE A 86 -27.27 -17.56 -6.07
C PHE A 86 -25.98 -17.12 -6.77
N LYS A 87 -26.12 -16.23 -7.77
CA LYS A 87 -24.98 -15.63 -8.48
C LYS A 87 -24.91 -14.15 -8.11
N PRO A 88 -23.86 -13.69 -7.40
CA PRO A 88 -23.65 -12.27 -7.16
C PRO A 88 -23.54 -11.52 -8.49
N PRO A 89 -23.99 -10.27 -8.60
CA PRO A 89 -23.88 -9.51 -9.83
C PRO A 89 -22.40 -9.32 -10.19
N THR A 90 -21.99 -9.90 -11.32
CA THR A 90 -20.81 -9.45 -12.04
C THR A 90 -21.05 -8.00 -12.45
N SER A 91 -20.10 -7.12 -12.18
CA SER A 91 -20.24 -5.68 -12.43
C SER A 91 -20.65 -5.38 -13.88
N LYS A 92 -21.73 -4.59 -14.00
CA LYS A 92 -22.17 -3.74 -15.12
C LYS A 92 -23.12 -4.35 -16.18
N PRO A 93 -24.39 -3.88 -16.27
CA PRO A 93 -25.18 -3.96 -17.49
C PRO A 93 -24.63 -2.98 -18.53
N THR A 94 -24.47 -3.45 -19.77
CA THR A 94 -24.24 -2.57 -20.92
C THR A 94 -25.54 -1.80 -21.20
N PRO A 95 -25.53 -0.45 -21.29
CA PRO A 95 -26.73 0.31 -21.63
C PRO A 95 -27.25 -0.06 -23.02
N ALA A 96 -28.57 -0.15 -23.15
CA ALA A 96 -29.25 -0.21 -24.45
C ALA A 96 -28.89 1.03 -25.30
N PRO A 97 -28.77 0.89 -26.64
CA PRO A 97 -28.35 1.98 -27.51
C PRO A 97 -29.35 3.14 -27.47
N THR A 98 -28.89 4.30 -27.03
CA THR A 98 -29.64 5.56 -27.10
C THR A 98 -29.82 5.96 -28.58
N PRO A 99 -31.03 6.33 -29.03
CA PRO A 99 -31.22 6.90 -30.36
C PRO A 99 -30.33 8.13 -30.56
N LYS A 100 -29.64 8.18 -31.70
CA LYS A 100 -28.75 9.28 -32.09
C LYS A 100 -29.52 10.62 -32.07
N PRO A 101 -29.02 11.68 -31.40
CA PRO A 101 -29.66 13.00 -31.45
C PRO A 101 -29.71 13.54 -32.88
N THR A 102 -30.89 14.02 -33.29
CA THR A 102 -31.07 14.83 -34.50
C THR A 102 -30.28 16.13 -34.36
N PRO A 103 -29.44 16.52 -35.33
CA PRO A 103 -28.70 17.78 -35.27
C PRO A 103 -29.66 18.98 -35.18
N ALA A 104 -29.38 19.91 -34.27
CA ALA A 104 -30.06 21.19 -34.20
C ALA A 104 -29.77 22.00 -35.49
N PRO A 105 -30.75 22.76 -36.03
CA PRO A 105 -30.56 23.54 -37.24
C PRO A 105 -29.49 24.61 -37.03
N THR A 106 -28.58 24.70 -37.99
CA THR A 106 -27.49 25.68 -38.04
C THR A 106 -28.07 27.10 -38.13
N PRO A 107 -27.71 28.03 -37.24
CA PRO A 107 -28.12 29.42 -37.38
C PRO A 107 -27.46 30.03 -38.64
N SER A 108 -28.29 30.75 -39.42
CA SER A 108 -27.90 31.46 -40.65
C SER A 108 -26.80 32.50 -40.37
N PRO A 109 -25.81 32.67 -41.27
CA PRO A 109 -24.71 33.61 -41.07
C PRO A 109 -25.20 35.06 -40.98
N THR A 110 -24.73 35.75 -39.93
CA THR A 110 -24.87 37.20 -39.74
C THR A 110 -24.08 37.95 -40.82
N PRO A 111 -24.65 38.95 -41.52
CA PRO A 111 -23.94 39.69 -42.56
C PRO A 111 -22.77 40.50 -41.99
N SER A 112 -21.70 40.57 -42.77
CA SER A 112 -20.42 41.24 -42.48
C SER A 112 -20.58 42.76 -42.35
N PRO A 113 -19.94 43.42 -41.38
CA PRO A 113 -20.02 44.87 -41.21
C PRO A 113 -19.22 45.62 -42.28
N THR A 114 -19.86 46.65 -42.85
CA THR A 114 -19.34 47.58 -43.85
C THR A 114 -18.16 48.40 -43.30
N PRO A 115 -17.04 48.57 -44.04
CA PRO A 115 -15.91 49.37 -43.58
C PRO A 115 -16.25 50.88 -43.54
N LYS A 116 -15.81 51.54 -42.46
CA LYS A 116 -15.86 53.00 -42.28
C LYS A 116 -14.71 53.67 -43.05
N PRO A 117 -14.93 54.80 -43.75
CA PRO A 117 -13.91 55.43 -44.60
C PRO A 117 -12.79 56.12 -43.80
N THR A 118 -11.58 55.98 -44.34
CA THR A 118 -10.30 56.51 -43.86
C THR A 118 -10.13 58.00 -44.21
N PRO A 119 -9.65 58.86 -43.30
CA PRO A 119 -9.25 60.23 -43.65
C PRO A 119 -7.85 60.32 -44.28
N SER A 120 -7.71 61.34 -45.15
CA SER A 120 -6.59 61.69 -46.04
C SER A 120 -5.28 62.07 -45.35
N PRO A 121 -4.10 61.86 -45.98
CA PRO A 121 -2.79 62.16 -45.39
C PRO A 121 -2.35 63.63 -45.60
N THR A 122 -1.60 64.15 -44.62
CA THR A 122 -0.88 65.44 -44.65
C THR A 122 0.61 65.18 -44.97
N PRO A 123 1.31 66.03 -45.75
CA PRO A 123 2.58 65.65 -46.38
C PRO A 123 3.86 66.10 -45.65
N SER A 124 4.90 65.31 -45.90
CA SER A 124 6.31 65.67 -46.19
C SER A 124 7.26 66.20 -45.10
N SER A 125 8.33 65.42 -44.87
CA SER A 125 9.77 65.75 -45.06
C SER A 125 10.58 64.94 -44.04
N THR A 126 11.48 64.02 -44.40
CA THR A 126 12.92 64.26 -44.73
C THR A 126 13.61 62.86 -44.75
N PRO A 127 14.70 62.63 -45.50
CA PRO A 127 14.93 61.35 -46.18
C PRO A 127 16.01 60.40 -45.61
N ALA A 128 15.86 59.14 -46.04
CA ALA A 128 16.86 58.16 -46.46
C ALA A 128 17.81 57.53 -45.41
N SER A 129 17.54 56.25 -45.10
CA SER A 129 18.58 55.21 -45.14
C SER A 129 18.02 53.93 -45.77
N ILE A 130 18.87 53.31 -46.58
CA ILE A 130 18.63 52.23 -47.56
C ILE A 130 18.17 50.91 -46.88
N PRO A 131 17.20 50.15 -47.44
CA PRO A 131 16.81 48.86 -46.89
C PRO A 131 17.73 47.71 -47.35
N SER A 132 17.98 46.78 -46.43
CA SER A 132 18.51 45.43 -46.67
C SER A 132 17.38 44.52 -47.20
N PRO A 133 17.62 43.57 -48.12
CA PRO A 133 16.56 42.82 -48.80
C PRO A 133 15.76 41.93 -47.84
N THR A 134 14.43 42.05 -47.96
CA THR A 134 13.43 41.23 -47.28
C THR A 134 13.45 39.80 -47.84
N PRO A 135 13.56 38.75 -47.01
CA PRO A 135 13.44 37.37 -47.50
C PRO A 135 12.00 37.05 -47.93
N LEU A 136 11.92 36.25 -49.00
CA LEU A 136 10.71 35.76 -49.67
C LEU A 136 9.78 35.02 -48.68
N PRO A 137 8.44 35.19 -48.76
CA PRO A 137 7.52 34.52 -47.85
C PRO A 137 7.55 32.99 -48.05
N THR A 138 7.74 32.29 -46.94
CA THR A 138 7.64 30.83 -46.82
C THR A 138 6.23 30.36 -47.21
N PRO A 139 6.08 29.32 -48.05
CA PRO A 139 4.77 28.84 -48.47
C PRO A 139 3.97 28.28 -47.28
N LEU A 140 2.65 28.52 -47.32
CA LEU A 140 1.67 28.08 -46.33
C LEU A 140 1.67 26.54 -46.21
N PRO A 141 1.70 25.97 -45.00
CA PRO A 141 1.72 24.53 -44.82
C PRO A 141 0.41 23.91 -45.30
N THR A 142 0.55 22.90 -46.17
CA THR A 142 -0.51 22.02 -46.64
C THR A 142 -1.16 21.32 -45.44
N PRO A 143 -2.51 21.30 -45.32
CA PRO A 143 -3.17 20.61 -44.22
C PRO A 143 -2.88 19.10 -44.28
N SER A 144 -2.38 18.59 -43.15
CA SER A 144 -2.10 17.17 -42.93
C SER A 144 -3.38 16.32 -43.04
N PRO A 145 -3.33 15.13 -43.66
CA PRO A 145 -4.50 14.27 -43.82
C PRO A 145 -5.10 13.87 -42.48
N THR A 146 -6.42 13.93 -42.43
CA THR A 146 -7.24 13.51 -41.28
C THR A 146 -6.96 12.04 -40.96
N PRO A 147 -6.53 11.69 -39.73
CA PRO A 147 -6.27 10.30 -39.38
C PRO A 147 -7.57 9.49 -39.42
N SER A 148 -7.49 8.32 -40.05
CA SER A 148 -8.53 7.29 -40.07
C SER A 148 -8.94 6.92 -38.63
N PRO A 149 -10.23 6.65 -38.36
CA PRO A 149 -10.70 6.33 -37.02
C PRO A 149 -9.95 5.13 -36.45
N THR A 150 -9.33 5.37 -35.29
CA THR A 150 -8.63 4.36 -34.48
C THR A 150 -9.61 3.25 -34.11
N PRO A 151 -9.29 1.97 -34.37
CA PRO A 151 -10.10 0.85 -33.90
C PRO A 151 -10.32 0.94 -32.39
N LYS A 152 -11.54 0.63 -31.96
CA LYS A 152 -11.91 0.50 -30.55
C LYS A 152 -10.87 -0.37 -29.82
N PRO A 153 -10.36 0.06 -28.64
CA PRO A 153 -9.33 -0.68 -27.94
C PRO A 153 -9.78 -2.12 -27.69
N THR A 154 -9.02 -3.08 -28.22
CA THR A 154 -9.07 -4.45 -27.75
C THR A 154 -8.78 -4.42 -26.25
N PRO A 155 -9.57 -5.11 -25.39
CA PRO A 155 -9.27 -5.25 -23.98
C PRO A 155 -7.80 -5.61 -23.82
N ALA A 156 -7.08 -4.87 -22.97
CA ALA A 156 -5.69 -5.17 -22.67
C ALA A 156 -5.59 -6.67 -22.32
N PRO A 157 -4.66 -7.43 -22.93
CA PRO A 157 -4.44 -8.81 -22.53
C PRO A 157 -4.24 -8.80 -21.02
N THR A 158 -5.00 -9.64 -20.32
CA THR A 158 -4.73 -9.97 -18.94
C THR A 158 -3.22 -10.19 -18.82
N PRO A 159 -2.49 -9.49 -17.93
CA PRO A 159 -1.06 -9.68 -17.82
C PRO A 159 -0.83 -11.18 -17.69
N SER A 160 -0.14 -11.75 -18.68
CA SER A 160 0.40 -13.09 -18.56
C SER A 160 1.14 -13.11 -17.23
N PRO A 161 0.93 -14.10 -16.35
CA PRO A 161 1.72 -14.20 -15.13
C PRO A 161 3.17 -14.04 -15.56
N THR A 162 3.83 -13.01 -15.01
CA THR A 162 5.28 -12.87 -15.09
C THR A 162 5.83 -14.25 -14.76
N PRO A 163 6.69 -14.86 -15.59
CA PRO A 163 7.33 -16.10 -15.21
C PRO A 163 8.06 -15.82 -13.90
N VAL A 164 7.47 -16.30 -12.80
CA VAL A 164 8.15 -16.42 -11.53
C VAL A 164 9.36 -17.28 -11.87
N SER A 165 10.56 -16.70 -11.71
CA SER A 165 11.81 -17.46 -11.78
C SER A 165 11.61 -18.71 -10.93
N THR A 166 11.49 -19.84 -11.59
CA THR A 166 11.22 -21.11 -10.94
C THR A 166 12.39 -21.34 -9.98
N PRO A 167 12.15 -21.49 -8.66
CA PRO A 167 13.23 -21.91 -7.77
C PRO A 167 13.76 -23.25 -8.27
N LEU A 168 15.03 -23.53 -8.01
CA LEU A 168 15.67 -24.82 -8.25
C LEU A 168 14.93 -25.95 -7.50
N GLY A 169 13.78 -26.38 -8.02
CA GLY A 169 13.01 -27.53 -7.55
C GLY A 169 13.53 -28.83 -8.16
N PRO A 170 13.01 -29.99 -7.72
CA PRO A 170 13.40 -31.29 -8.27
C PRO A 170 13.20 -31.35 -9.78
N VAL A 171 14.19 -31.88 -10.49
CA VAL A 171 14.09 -32.06 -11.94
C VAL A 171 13.42 -33.40 -12.21
N CYS A 172 12.12 -33.38 -12.51
CA CYS A 172 11.44 -34.50 -13.13
C CYS A 172 11.38 -34.28 -14.65
N SER A 173 11.76 -35.28 -15.43
CA SER A 173 11.45 -35.31 -16.86
C SER A 173 9.97 -35.67 -17.04
N ILE A 174 9.17 -34.73 -17.53
CA ILE A 174 7.71 -34.85 -17.66
C ILE A 174 7.33 -35.53 -18.99
N LEU A 175 6.41 -36.47 -18.91
CA LEU A 175 5.83 -37.22 -20.01
C LEU A 175 4.31 -36.93 -20.07
N PRO A 176 3.85 -36.03 -20.96
CA PRO A 176 2.43 -35.71 -21.09
C PRO A 176 1.68 -36.84 -21.81
N ASN A 177 0.45 -37.11 -21.38
CA ASN A 177 -0.45 -38.16 -21.90
C ASN A 177 0.13 -39.57 -21.81
N VAL A 178 0.98 -39.81 -20.81
CA VAL A 178 1.61 -41.10 -20.55
C VAL A 178 1.24 -41.56 -19.14
N ASP A 179 0.86 -42.82 -19.03
CA ASP A 179 0.79 -43.57 -17.77
C ASP A 179 1.99 -44.52 -17.67
N LEU A 180 2.59 -44.58 -16.49
CA LEU A 180 3.66 -45.51 -16.16
C LEU A 180 3.05 -46.71 -15.41
N GLY A 181 2.92 -47.85 -16.08
CA GLY A 181 2.26 -49.02 -15.51
C GLY A 181 3.01 -49.63 -14.32
N GLY A 182 2.28 -49.89 -13.23
CA GLY A 182 2.77 -50.60 -12.04
C GLY A 182 3.70 -49.79 -11.13
N ASN A 183 4.41 -50.50 -10.24
CA ASN A 183 5.39 -49.97 -9.28
C ASN A 183 4.85 -48.96 -8.25
N ASP A 184 3.54 -48.90 -8.02
CA ASP A 184 2.93 -47.98 -7.07
C ASP A 184 3.41 -48.23 -5.63
N ILE A 185 3.91 -47.18 -4.99
CA ILE A 185 4.28 -47.14 -3.57
C ILE A 185 3.07 -46.65 -2.77
N THR A 186 2.54 -45.50 -3.17
CA THR A 186 1.45 -44.79 -2.49
C THR A 186 0.86 -43.74 -3.45
N SER A 187 -0.17 -43.02 -3.00
CA SER A 187 -0.75 -41.92 -3.75
C SER A 187 -1.00 -40.68 -2.90
N THR A 188 -0.90 -39.50 -3.51
CA THR A 188 -1.24 -38.20 -2.94
C THR A 188 -2.27 -37.49 -3.81
N SER A 189 -2.93 -36.45 -3.28
CA SER A 189 -3.88 -35.62 -4.02
C SER A 189 -3.22 -34.27 -4.31
N GLN A 190 -3.16 -33.87 -5.58
CA GLN A 190 -2.50 -32.63 -6.01
C GLN A 190 -3.28 -31.97 -7.17
N PRO A 191 -3.36 -30.63 -7.20
CA PRO A 191 -4.13 -29.91 -8.22
C PRO A 191 -3.49 -29.96 -9.62
N ASP A 192 -2.19 -30.22 -9.69
CA ASP A 192 -1.43 -30.34 -10.94
C ASP A 192 -0.23 -31.28 -10.78
N ALA A 193 0.27 -31.77 -11.92
CA ALA A 193 1.35 -32.74 -11.99
C ALA A 193 2.73 -32.21 -11.56
N GLY A 194 2.93 -30.89 -11.54
CA GLY A 194 4.18 -30.28 -11.09
C GLY A 194 4.45 -30.55 -9.61
N ASN A 195 3.39 -30.63 -8.80
CA ASN A 195 3.48 -30.93 -7.37
C ASN A 195 3.77 -32.42 -7.08
N CYS A 196 3.45 -33.34 -8.01
CA CYS A 196 3.74 -34.77 -7.83
C CYS A 196 5.24 -35.09 -7.86
N CYS A 197 6.06 -34.27 -8.53
CA CYS A 197 7.52 -34.45 -8.54
C CYS A 197 8.09 -34.27 -7.14
N ALA A 198 7.60 -33.28 -6.39
CA ALA A 198 7.95 -33.06 -5.00
C ALA A 198 7.47 -34.21 -4.10
N ASP A 199 6.24 -34.68 -4.29
CA ASP A 199 5.69 -35.82 -3.54
C ASP A 199 6.50 -37.10 -3.76
N CYS A 200 6.96 -37.33 -5.00
CA CYS A 200 7.84 -38.45 -5.30
C CYS A 200 9.20 -38.30 -4.60
N GLN A 201 9.87 -37.16 -4.73
CA GLN A 201 11.12 -36.93 -4.01
C GLN A 201 10.97 -37.10 -2.48
N ALA A 202 9.82 -36.68 -1.97
CA ALA A 202 9.44 -36.78 -0.58
C ALA A 202 9.19 -38.22 -0.09
N THR A 203 9.04 -39.18 -0.99
CA THR A 203 8.63 -40.55 -0.69
C THR A 203 9.81 -41.49 -0.84
N SER A 204 10.21 -42.13 0.27
CA SER A 204 11.35 -43.05 0.29
C SER A 204 11.18 -44.14 -0.78
N GLY A 205 12.17 -44.28 -1.65
CA GLY A 205 12.17 -45.25 -2.74
C GLY A 205 11.42 -44.83 -3.99
N CYS A 206 10.76 -43.66 -4.03
CA CYS A 206 10.10 -43.19 -5.25
C CYS A 206 11.09 -42.68 -6.29
N LYS A 207 10.85 -43.05 -7.54
CA LYS A 207 11.67 -42.69 -8.70
C LYS A 207 10.83 -42.14 -9.87
N ALA A 208 9.52 -42.33 -9.84
CA ALA A 208 8.61 -41.80 -10.85
C ALA A 208 7.21 -41.54 -10.26
N PHE A 209 6.36 -40.81 -10.96
CA PHE A 209 4.94 -40.68 -10.62
C PHE A 209 4.07 -40.72 -11.87
N ASN A 210 2.78 -41.00 -11.70
CA ASN A 210 1.74 -40.69 -12.68
C ASN A 210 0.66 -39.81 -12.05
N TRP A 211 0.35 -38.67 -12.65
CA TRP A 211 -0.74 -37.80 -12.24
C TRP A 211 -1.95 -37.97 -13.16
N PHE A 212 -3.13 -38.20 -12.59
CA PHE A 212 -4.38 -38.27 -13.34
C PHE A 212 -5.55 -37.79 -12.47
N GLN A 213 -6.36 -36.88 -13.01
CA GLN A 213 -7.58 -36.34 -12.37
C GLN A 213 -7.36 -35.90 -10.90
N GLY A 214 -6.25 -35.22 -10.62
CA GLY A 214 -5.96 -34.69 -9.28
C GLY A 214 -5.29 -35.67 -8.31
N THR A 215 -4.91 -36.86 -8.76
CA THR A 215 -4.22 -37.87 -7.93
C THR A 215 -2.82 -38.15 -8.50
N CYS A 216 -1.80 -38.10 -7.65
CA CYS A 216 -0.43 -38.55 -7.96
C CYS A 216 -0.24 -39.97 -7.47
N TYR A 217 0.03 -40.91 -8.36
CA TYR A 217 0.45 -42.27 -8.05
C TYR A 217 1.98 -42.32 -8.04
N LEU A 218 2.59 -42.45 -6.86
CA LEU A 218 4.03 -42.41 -6.66
C LEU A 218 4.62 -43.81 -6.84
N LYS A 219 5.72 -43.92 -7.59
CA LYS A 219 6.22 -45.20 -8.10
C LYS A 219 7.69 -45.43 -7.76
N SER A 220 8.03 -46.68 -7.43
CA SER A 220 9.39 -47.07 -7.03
C SER A 220 10.37 -47.24 -8.19
N ALA A 221 9.87 -47.27 -9.42
CA ALA A 221 10.63 -47.34 -10.65
C ALA A 221 9.81 -46.76 -11.81
N GLU A 222 10.49 -46.41 -12.90
CA GLU A 222 9.84 -46.13 -14.17
C GLU A 222 9.17 -47.43 -14.69
N GLY A 223 7.85 -47.38 -14.83
CA GLY A 223 7.03 -48.48 -15.34
C GLY A 223 6.95 -48.51 -16.87
N ALA A 224 6.18 -49.45 -17.42
CA ALA A 224 5.93 -49.49 -18.87
C ALA A 224 5.09 -48.28 -19.30
N HIS A 225 5.45 -47.65 -20.42
CA HIS A 225 4.75 -46.48 -20.92
C HIS A 225 3.49 -46.91 -21.67
N SER A 226 2.35 -46.35 -21.29
CA SER A 226 1.09 -46.49 -22.04
C SER A 226 0.49 -45.11 -22.30
N SER A 227 -0.21 -44.96 -23.43
CA SER A 227 -0.85 -43.69 -23.77
C SER A 227 -2.13 -43.52 -22.96
N LEU A 228 -2.23 -42.42 -22.22
CA LEU A 228 -3.42 -42.05 -21.46
C LEU A 228 -3.66 -40.54 -21.58
N PRO A 229 -4.57 -40.09 -22.46
CA PRO A 229 -4.89 -38.68 -22.62
C PRO A 229 -5.33 -38.04 -21.30
N GLY A 230 -4.69 -36.92 -20.94
CA GLY A 230 -4.96 -36.19 -19.70
C GLY A 230 -4.17 -36.65 -18.48
N SER A 231 -3.35 -37.71 -18.58
CA SER A 231 -2.36 -38.03 -17.55
C SER A 231 -1.06 -37.27 -17.77
N VAL A 232 -0.28 -37.10 -16.71
CA VAL A 232 1.05 -36.54 -16.76
C VAL A 232 1.96 -37.37 -15.86
N SER A 233 2.89 -38.08 -16.46
CA SER A 233 3.90 -38.85 -15.71
C SER A 233 5.20 -38.06 -15.57
N GLY A 234 5.99 -38.38 -14.55
CA GLY A 234 7.31 -37.78 -14.36
C GLY A 234 8.32 -38.77 -13.80
N ILE A 235 9.56 -38.69 -14.26
CA ILE A 235 10.69 -39.51 -13.78
C ILE A 235 11.66 -38.59 -13.06
N LEU A 236 12.06 -38.95 -11.83
CA LEU A 236 12.96 -38.15 -11.01
C LEU A 236 14.40 -38.27 -11.54
N THR A 237 14.92 -37.20 -12.14
CA THR A 237 16.25 -37.19 -12.80
C THR A 237 17.37 -36.61 -11.94
N SER A 238 17.05 -35.82 -10.91
CA SER A 238 18.00 -35.37 -9.88
C SER A 238 17.30 -35.04 -8.56
N MET A 239 18.00 -35.26 -7.43
CA MET A 239 17.54 -34.78 -6.12
C MET A 239 17.91 -33.29 -5.98
N GLY A 240 17.00 -32.39 -6.36
CA GLY A 240 17.08 -30.98 -5.94
C GLY A 240 16.88 -30.85 -4.42
N PRO A 241 17.09 -29.69 -3.80
CA PRO A 241 16.59 -29.46 -2.43
C PRO A 241 15.07 -29.65 -2.39
N LEU A 242 14.53 -30.14 -1.27
CA LEU A 242 13.09 -30.23 -1.04
C LEU A 242 12.45 -28.84 -1.25
N PRO A 243 11.24 -28.75 -1.83
CA PRO A 243 10.56 -27.45 -1.96
C PRO A 243 10.45 -26.78 -0.58
N SER A 244 10.71 -25.48 -0.54
CA SER A 244 10.68 -24.71 0.70
C SER A 244 9.32 -24.87 1.39
N PRO A 245 9.27 -25.08 2.71
CA PRO A 245 8.01 -25.32 3.42
C PRO A 245 7.12 -24.07 3.53
N PHE A 246 7.57 -22.95 2.97
CA PHE A 246 6.92 -21.65 3.01
C PHE A 246 6.76 -21.05 1.61
N LYS A 247 5.80 -20.14 1.50
CA LYS A 247 5.43 -19.41 0.28
C LYS A 247 5.94 -17.96 0.37
N VAL A 248 6.00 -17.28 -0.77
CA VAL A 248 6.34 -15.86 -0.86
C VAL A 248 5.11 -15.07 -1.30
N GLY A 249 4.86 -13.95 -0.64
CA GLY A 249 3.90 -12.94 -1.04
C GLY A 249 4.54 -11.56 -1.16
N THR A 250 3.79 -10.59 -1.68
CA THR A 250 4.21 -9.19 -1.82
C THR A 250 3.31 -8.27 -1.04
N TYR A 251 3.84 -7.16 -0.54
CA TYR A 251 3.09 -6.11 0.15
C TYR A 251 3.56 -4.71 -0.27
N GLY A 252 2.70 -3.71 -0.03
CA GLY A 252 2.98 -2.32 -0.38
C GLY A 252 2.65 -1.98 -1.85
N PRO A 253 2.79 -0.71 -2.22
CA PRO A 253 2.17 -0.19 -3.42
C PRO A 253 2.90 -0.49 -4.72
N GLN A 254 2.09 -0.62 -5.77
CA GLN A 254 2.51 -0.63 -7.17
C GLN A 254 2.03 0.69 -7.84
N PRO A 255 2.83 1.32 -8.73
CA PRO A 255 4.13 0.89 -9.22
C PRO A 255 5.29 1.32 -8.30
N GLY A 256 6.02 0.35 -7.73
CA GLY A 256 7.12 0.56 -6.78
C GLY A 256 7.79 -0.77 -6.44
N LEU A 257 8.93 -0.76 -5.74
CA LEU A 257 9.51 -1.99 -5.20
C LEU A 257 8.60 -2.47 -4.05
N ALA A 258 7.70 -3.40 -4.35
CA ALA A 258 6.91 -4.06 -3.31
C ALA A 258 7.85 -4.78 -2.34
N GLY A 259 7.55 -4.68 -1.05
CA GLY A 259 8.18 -5.55 -0.06
C GLY A 259 7.75 -6.99 -0.32
N THR A 260 8.62 -7.94 -0.01
CA THR A 260 8.26 -9.36 -0.02
C THR A 260 8.17 -9.87 1.41
N TYR A 261 7.28 -10.84 1.61
CA TYR A 261 7.14 -11.55 2.86
C TYR A 261 7.06 -13.04 2.58
N HIS A 262 7.45 -13.83 3.56
CA HIS A 262 7.34 -15.28 3.50
C HIS A 262 6.27 -15.72 4.49
N TYR A 263 5.63 -16.85 4.21
CA TYR A 263 4.58 -17.33 5.10
C TYR A 263 4.33 -18.83 5.01
N MET A 264 3.75 -19.37 6.08
CA MET A 264 3.22 -20.72 6.18
C MET A 264 1.73 -20.68 6.55
N SER A 265 0.92 -21.45 5.84
CA SER A 265 -0.50 -21.62 6.16
C SER A 265 -0.69 -22.64 7.27
N ASN A 266 -1.73 -22.44 8.08
CA ASN A 266 -2.08 -23.25 9.26
C ASN A 266 -1.00 -23.24 10.35
N MET A 267 -0.31 -22.11 10.53
CA MET A 267 0.77 -21.94 11.50
C MET A 267 0.64 -20.59 12.24
N GLN A 268 1.26 -20.46 13.42
CA GLN A 268 1.33 -19.21 14.19
C GLN A 268 2.64 -19.05 14.98
N TRP A 269 2.92 -17.82 15.40
CA TRP A 269 4.07 -17.43 16.24
C TRP A 269 3.74 -17.20 17.72
N ALA A 270 2.59 -17.67 18.19
CA ALA A 270 2.18 -17.46 19.58
C ALA A 270 3.13 -18.12 20.59
N THR A 271 3.50 -17.37 21.62
CA THR A 271 4.59 -17.75 22.55
C THR A 271 4.13 -18.50 23.80
N SER A 272 2.82 -18.61 24.03
CA SER A 272 2.26 -19.34 25.17
C SER A 272 0.87 -19.89 24.89
N ALA A 273 0.41 -20.84 25.71
CA ALA A 273 -0.96 -21.35 25.63
C ALA A 273 -2.01 -20.28 25.94
N THR A 274 -1.70 -19.39 26.89
CA THR A 274 -2.54 -18.24 27.25
C THR A 274 -2.67 -17.29 26.06
N GLU A 275 -1.56 -16.93 25.41
CA GLU A 275 -1.59 -16.07 24.24
C GLU A 275 -2.42 -16.69 23.11
N ARG A 276 -2.29 -18.01 22.86
CA ARG A 276 -3.14 -18.71 21.88
C ARG A 276 -4.63 -18.64 22.22
N ALA A 277 -4.98 -18.79 23.50
CA ALA A 277 -6.35 -18.69 23.96
C ALA A 277 -6.89 -17.25 23.80
N ASP A 278 -6.08 -16.25 24.15
CA ASP A 278 -6.42 -14.83 24.00
C ASP A 278 -6.62 -14.47 22.52
N LEU A 279 -5.74 -14.94 21.62
CA LEU A 279 -5.87 -14.73 20.18
C LEU A 279 -7.16 -15.35 19.61
N THR A 280 -7.51 -16.54 20.09
CA THR A 280 -8.75 -17.23 19.69
C THR A 280 -9.96 -16.43 20.16
N SER A 281 -9.97 -16.02 21.44
CA SER A 281 -11.03 -15.19 22.04
C SER A 281 -11.19 -13.84 21.34
N LEU A 282 -10.07 -13.16 21.03
CA LEU A 282 -10.08 -11.92 20.27
C LEU A 282 -10.69 -12.13 18.89
N THR A 283 -10.22 -13.12 18.13
CA THR A 283 -10.76 -13.43 16.80
C THR A 283 -12.26 -13.72 16.85
N GLU A 284 -12.73 -14.51 17.81
CA GLU A 284 -14.16 -14.78 18.03
C GLU A 284 -14.95 -13.52 18.38
N SER A 285 -14.42 -12.65 19.25
CA SER A 285 -15.08 -11.39 19.62
C SER A 285 -15.21 -10.43 18.44
N LEU A 286 -14.20 -10.37 17.56
CA LEU A 286 -14.22 -9.56 16.34
C LEU A 286 -15.33 -10.06 15.41
N LEU A 287 -15.58 -11.36 15.31
CA LEU A 287 -16.63 -11.91 14.44
C LEU A 287 -18.07 -11.55 14.86
N VAL A 288 -18.28 -11.21 16.14
CA VAL A 288 -19.63 -11.05 16.73
C VAL A 288 -19.95 -9.59 17.02
N VAL A 289 -18.96 -8.74 17.33
CA VAL A 289 -19.17 -7.34 17.71
C VAL A 289 -19.01 -6.40 16.49
N PRO A 290 -19.98 -5.49 16.23
CA PRO A 290 -19.85 -4.48 15.19
C PRO A 290 -18.55 -3.67 15.36
N PRO A 291 -17.83 -3.32 14.28
CA PRO A 291 -16.56 -2.59 14.38
C PRO A 291 -16.60 -1.34 15.29
N SER A 292 -17.72 -0.61 15.27
CA SER A 292 -17.98 0.57 16.09
C SER A 292 -18.09 0.31 17.60
N GLU A 293 -18.31 -0.94 18.01
CA GLU A 293 -18.51 -1.36 19.40
C GLU A 293 -17.38 -2.27 19.91
N ARG A 294 -16.38 -2.58 19.06
CA ARG A 294 -15.27 -3.47 19.43
C ARG A 294 -14.40 -2.78 20.49
N ALA A 295 -14.24 -3.45 21.63
CA ALA A 295 -13.24 -3.05 22.61
C ALA A 295 -11.84 -3.07 21.96
N ARG A 296 -10.98 -2.14 22.37
CA ARG A 296 -9.60 -2.05 21.86
C ARG A 296 -8.91 -3.41 22.14
N PRO A 297 -8.42 -4.12 21.11
CA PRO A 297 -7.82 -5.43 21.33
C PRO A 297 -6.58 -5.25 22.20
N GLN A 298 -6.61 -5.80 23.40
CA GLN A 298 -5.47 -5.85 24.32
C GLN A 298 -5.21 -7.31 24.64
N LEU A 299 -3.96 -7.72 24.51
CA LEU A 299 -3.49 -8.98 25.07
C LEU A 299 -3.10 -8.72 26.54
N ALA A 300 -3.38 -9.68 27.42
CA ALA A 300 -3.27 -9.51 28.88
C ALA A 300 -1.82 -9.32 29.40
N SER A 301 -0.81 -9.31 28.53
CA SER A 301 0.61 -9.29 28.88
C SER A 301 1.29 -7.96 28.51
N ALA A 302 2.08 -7.40 29.42
CA ALA A 302 2.82 -6.14 29.22
C ALA A 302 4.02 -6.25 28.25
N GLN A 303 4.38 -7.46 27.81
CA GLN A 303 5.37 -7.75 26.76
C GLN A 303 4.74 -8.52 25.59
N ALA A 304 3.41 -8.44 25.45
CA ALA A 304 2.64 -9.16 24.45
C ALA A 304 2.92 -8.63 23.02
N PRO A 305 2.72 -9.49 22.01
CA PRO A 305 2.64 -9.01 20.63
C PRO A 305 1.53 -7.96 20.48
N LYS A 306 1.59 -7.12 19.44
CA LYS A 306 0.59 -6.07 19.20
C LYS A 306 -0.52 -6.56 18.25
N PRO A 307 -1.81 -6.59 18.68
CA PRO A 307 -2.92 -6.99 17.84
C PRO A 307 -3.55 -5.82 17.06
N PHE A 308 -3.61 -5.94 15.73
CA PHE A 308 -4.26 -5.02 14.81
C PHE A 308 -5.50 -5.70 14.23
N SER A 309 -6.68 -5.11 14.43
CA SER A 309 -7.94 -5.60 13.86
C SER A 309 -8.23 -4.96 12.50
N LEU A 310 -9.25 -5.46 11.78
CA LEU A 310 -9.69 -4.91 10.49
C LEU A 310 -8.57 -4.92 9.42
N VAL A 311 -7.67 -5.89 9.51
CA VAL A 311 -6.61 -6.13 8.55
C VAL A 311 -7.15 -7.01 7.43
N ALA A 312 -7.10 -6.55 6.19
CA ALA A 312 -7.79 -7.15 5.06
C ALA A 312 -7.09 -8.39 4.50
N SER A 313 -5.80 -8.58 4.81
CA SER A 313 -4.99 -9.66 4.23
C SER A 313 -3.69 -9.91 4.98
N ALA A 314 -3.10 -11.08 4.78
CA ALA A 314 -1.73 -11.38 5.23
C ALA A 314 -0.68 -10.44 4.61
N SER A 315 -0.91 -9.93 3.39
CA SER A 315 -0.04 -8.92 2.78
C SER A 315 -0.10 -7.59 3.50
N GLU A 316 -1.28 -7.18 3.98
CA GLU A 316 -1.40 -5.98 4.81
C GLU A 316 -0.79 -6.21 6.19
N CYS A 317 -0.99 -7.39 6.79
CA CYS A 317 -0.34 -7.74 8.04
C CYS A 317 1.20 -7.72 7.93
N ALA A 318 1.76 -8.20 6.81
CA ALA A 318 3.17 -8.08 6.50
C ALA A 318 3.61 -6.60 6.44
N LYS A 319 2.83 -5.73 5.77
CA LYS A 319 3.11 -4.29 5.73
C LYS A 319 3.07 -3.64 7.11
N ILE A 320 2.10 -3.98 7.96
CA ILE A 320 2.01 -3.52 9.36
C ILE A 320 3.28 -3.94 10.11
N THR A 321 3.61 -5.22 10.08
CA THR A 321 4.77 -5.81 10.76
C THR A 321 6.05 -5.08 10.38
N ALA A 322 6.21 -4.79 9.09
CA ALA A 322 7.38 -4.12 8.57
C ALA A 322 7.42 -2.64 8.98
N THR A 323 6.26 -1.98 9.05
CA THR A 323 6.13 -0.59 9.53
C THR A 323 6.46 -0.49 11.02
N GLU A 324 6.06 -1.48 11.83
CA GLU A 324 6.42 -1.62 13.25
C GLU A 324 7.90 -2.00 13.48
N ASN A 325 8.71 -2.07 12.42
CA ASN A 325 10.11 -2.51 12.45
C ASN A 325 10.28 -3.89 13.13
N GLN A 326 9.32 -4.78 12.91
CA GLN A 326 9.33 -6.17 13.40
C GLN A 326 9.49 -7.15 12.24
N VAL A 327 9.78 -8.41 12.59
CA VAL A 327 10.06 -9.48 11.62
C VAL A 327 8.91 -10.45 11.49
N PHE A 328 8.26 -10.85 12.59
CA PHE A 328 7.31 -11.98 12.60
C PHE A 328 5.87 -11.53 12.86
N PHE A 329 4.92 -12.21 12.22
CA PHE A 329 3.49 -11.96 12.39
C PHE A 329 2.63 -13.20 12.27
N THR A 330 1.50 -13.20 12.99
CA THR A 330 0.40 -14.14 12.77
C THR A 330 -0.77 -13.38 12.18
N PHE A 331 -1.36 -13.87 11.10
CA PHE A 331 -2.60 -13.35 10.53
C PHE A 331 -3.69 -14.41 10.60
N SER A 332 -4.86 -14.08 11.14
CA SER A 332 -6.02 -14.96 11.22
C SER A 332 -7.29 -14.13 10.99
N ASP A 333 -8.06 -14.47 9.96
CA ASP A 333 -9.26 -13.73 9.54
C ASP A 333 -9.04 -12.23 9.28
N ASP A 334 -9.42 -11.34 10.22
CA ASP A 334 -9.20 -9.88 10.15
C ASP A 334 -8.23 -9.36 11.22
N LEU A 335 -7.55 -10.27 11.93
CA LEU A 335 -6.61 -9.98 13.01
C LEU A 335 -5.17 -10.23 12.55
N CYS A 336 -4.35 -9.20 12.67
CA CYS A 336 -2.90 -9.27 12.51
C CYS A 336 -2.22 -9.10 13.87
N VAL A 337 -1.28 -9.98 14.20
CA VAL A 337 -0.56 -9.95 15.47
C VAL A 337 0.92 -9.85 15.17
N VAL A 338 1.52 -8.74 15.57
CA VAL A 338 2.93 -8.42 15.34
C VAL A 338 3.76 -8.82 16.56
N TYR A 339 4.82 -9.60 16.34
CA TYR A 339 5.65 -10.15 17.43
C TYR A 339 6.93 -9.37 17.65
N TYR A 340 7.23 -9.10 18.93
CA TYR A 340 8.42 -8.38 19.39
C TYR A 340 9.37 -9.34 20.07
N PHE A 341 10.07 -10.16 19.28
CA PHE A 341 11.07 -11.06 19.84
C PHE A 341 12.34 -10.28 20.23
N PRO A 342 13.07 -10.70 21.27
CA PRO A 342 14.27 -10.02 21.73
C PRO A 342 15.30 -9.87 20.61
N SER A 343 15.94 -8.71 20.51
CA SER A 343 17.05 -8.49 19.59
C SER A 343 18.39 -8.85 20.26
N GLY A 344 19.26 -9.59 19.57
CA GLY A 344 20.65 -9.81 19.99
C GLY A 344 21.56 -8.69 19.48
N THR A 345 22.40 -8.12 20.35
CA THR A 345 23.41 -7.12 19.96
C THR A 345 24.63 -7.73 19.28
N ASP A 346 24.82 -9.04 19.44
CA ASP A 346 25.87 -9.83 18.83
C ASP A 346 25.26 -10.93 17.96
N ALA A 347 25.93 -11.31 16.87
CA ALA A 347 25.50 -12.38 15.94
C ALA A 347 25.22 -13.75 16.61
N THR A 348 25.57 -13.90 17.89
CA THR A 348 25.36 -15.12 18.68
C THR A 348 23.89 -15.31 19.02
N GLY A 349 23.27 -16.33 18.41
CA GLY A 349 21.89 -16.73 18.71
C GLY A 349 20.79 -16.04 17.90
N ALA A 350 21.14 -15.07 17.05
CA ALA A 350 20.18 -14.44 16.15
C ALA A 350 19.72 -15.42 15.05
N ALA A 351 18.43 -15.38 14.70
CA ALA A 351 17.88 -16.29 13.71
C ALA A 351 18.29 -15.89 12.28
N THR A 352 18.75 -16.86 11.51
CA THR A 352 18.96 -16.76 10.07
C THR A 352 17.79 -17.44 9.36
N LEU A 353 16.98 -16.64 8.67
CA LEU A 353 15.79 -17.07 7.95
C LEU A 353 16.19 -17.61 6.58
N LEU A 354 15.65 -18.78 6.23
CA LEU A 354 15.72 -19.27 4.87
C LEU A 354 14.83 -18.42 3.97
N THR A 355 15.24 -18.24 2.72
CA THR A 355 14.41 -17.66 1.67
C THR A 355 14.21 -18.67 0.56
N THR A 356 13.33 -18.36 -0.39
CA THR A 356 13.26 -19.14 -1.64
C THR A 356 14.43 -18.83 -2.57
N ALA A 357 15.19 -17.77 -2.30
CA ALA A 357 16.49 -17.55 -2.91
C ALA A 357 17.54 -18.38 -2.14
N SER A 358 18.64 -18.75 -2.78
CA SER A 358 19.75 -19.44 -2.10
C SER A 358 20.45 -18.58 -1.03
N THR A 359 20.08 -17.30 -0.92
CA THR A 359 20.66 -16.34 0.01
C THR A 359 19.82 -16.27 1.28
N PRO A 360 20.35 -16.68 2.45
CA PRO A 360 19.65 -16.55 3.71
C PRO A 360 19.55 -15.08 4.16
N LEU A 361 18.55 -14.77 4.98
CA LEU A 361 18.35 -13.44 5.56
C LEU A 361 18.65 -13.47 7.05
N HIS A 362 19.56 -12.61 7.48
CA HIS A 362 19.90 -12.50 8.89
C HIS A 362 18.90 -11.59 9.59
N SER A 363 18.15 -12.14 10.55
CA SER A 363 17.34 -11.37 11.47
C SER A 363 18.21 -10.94 12.65
N ASN A 364 17.96 -9.77 13.22
CA ASN A 364 18.52 -9.37 14.52
C ASN A 364 17.71 -9.96 15.69
N GLN A 365 16.58 -10.61 15.44
CA GLN A 365 15.71 -11.18 16.45
C GLN A 365 16.10 -12.62 16.81
N ILE A 366 16.01 -12.93 18.11
CA ILE A 366 16.26 -14.24 18.70
C ILE A 366 14.91 -14.96 18.81
N LEU A 367 14.76 -16.07 18.09
CA LEU A 367 13.54 -16.89 18.16
C LEU A 367 13.49 -17.67 19.48
N PRO A 368 12.35 -17.62 20.21
CA PRO A 368 12.16 -18.41 21.42
C PRO A 368 12.36 -19.92 21.19
N ASN A 369 12.91 -20.62 22.19
CA ASN A 369 13.13 -22.07 22.16
C ASN A 369 11.83 -22.88 21.96
N LEU A 370 10.68 -22.29 22.24
CA LEU A 370 9.37 -22.90 21.94
C LEU A 370 9.18 -23.23 20.45
N PHE A 371 9.82 -22.47 19.56
CA PHE A 371 9.81 -22.69 18.11
C PHE A 371 10.95 -23.61 17.66
N SER A 372 11.80 -24.08 18.57
CA SER A 372 12.91 -24.96 18.24
C SER A 372 12.39 -26.34 17.86
N THR A 373 12.80 -26.86 16.69
CA THR A 373 12.47 -28.20 16.22
C THR A 373 13.60 -29.20 16.46
N GLY A 374 14.76 -28.74 16.92
CA GLY A 374 15.91 -29.59 17.22
C GLY A 374 17.24 -28.85 17.16
N GLN A 375 18.30 -29.57 17.51
CA GLN A 375 19.67 -29.07 17.47
C GLN A 375 20.62 -30.12 16.94
N ASP A 376 21.62 -29.69 16.16
CA ASP A 376 22.70 -30.54 15.65
C ASP A 376 24.05 -29.84 15.78
N SER A 377 25.15 -30.61 15.79
CA SER A 377 26.48 -30.05 15.59
C SER A 377 26.67 -29.58 14.14
N ALA A 378 27.34 -28.45 13.94
CA ALA A 378 27.72 -27.94 12.63
C ALA A 378 29.08 -27.25 12.71
N THR A 379 29.89 -27.36 11.65
CA THR A 379 31.23 -26.77 11.60
C THR A 379 31.24 -25.32 11.14
N SER A 380 30.13 -24.84 10.57
CA SER A 380 29.98 -23.48 10.08
C SER A 380 28.50 -23.08 9.95
N PRO A 381 28.19 -21.78 9.83
CA PRO A 381 26.85 -21.31 9.48
C PRO A 381 26.33 -21.90 8.15
N ALA A 382 27.20 -22.08 7.15
CA ALA A 382 26.82 -22.67 5.86
C ALA A 382 26.47 -24.17 5.98
N ALA A 383 27.18 -24.91 6.84
CA ALA A 383 26.83 -26.29 7.14
C ALA A 383 25.49 -26.38 7.89
N CYS A 384 25.25 -25.45 8.83
CA CYS A 384 23.99 -25.32 9.56
C CYS A 384 22.81 -25.01 8.63
N MET A 385 23.00 -24.09 7.68
CA MET A 385 22.03 -23.79 6.62
C MET A 385 21.69 -25.02 5.78
N THR A 386 22.71 -25.75 5.31
CA THR A 386 22.51 -26.95 4.48
C THR A 386 21.68 -28.00 5.22
N LYS A 387 21.94 -28.19 6.52
CA LYS A 387 21.15 -29.09 7.37
C LYS A 387 19.71 -28.61 7.54
N CYS A 388 19.50 -27.31 7.77
CA CYS A 388 18.16 -26.72 7.85
C CYS A 388 17.39 -26.92 6.53
N GLN A 389 18.02 -26.67 5.38
CA GLN A 389 17.42 -26.89 4.05
C GLN A 389 17.06 -28.35 3.77
N ALA A 390 17.78 -29.30 4.38
CA ALA A 390 17.45 -30.72 4.29
C ALA A 390 16.23 -31.13 5.15
N GLN A 391 15.80 -30.27 6.07
CA GLN A 391 14.64 -30.52 6.94
C GLN A 391 13.39 -29.86 6.38
N ARG A 392 12.29 -30.63 6.23
CA ARG A 392 10.98 -30.08 5.80
C ARG A 392 10.37 -29.07 6.76
N GLN A 393 10.85 -29.02 7.99
CA GLN A 393 10.28 -28.25 9.09
C GLN A 393 11.31 -27.28 9.67
N CYS A 394 12.18 -26.72 8.82
CA CYS A 394 13.11 -25.70 9.23
C CYS A 394 12.94 -24.48 8.32
N ILE A 395 12.53 -23.36 8.90
CA ILE A 395 12.44 -22.07 8.18
C ILE A 395 13.53 -21.09 8.60
N ALA A 396 14.13 -21.33 9.76
CA ALA A 396 15.22 -20.52 10.29
C ALA A 396 16.17 -21.39 11.10
N TYR A 397 17.40 -20.92 11.24
CA TYR A 397 18.38 -21.55 12.12
C TYR A 397 19.18 -20.51 12.91
N ALA A 398 19.70 -20.89 14.07
CA ALA A 398 20.71 -20.12 14.80
C ALA A 398 21.99 -20.96 14.92
N PHE A 399 23.15 -20.33 14.71
CA PHE A 399 24.44 -20.99 14.81
C PHE A 399 25.28 -20.34 15.91
N THR A 400 25.57 -21.08 16.97
CA THR A 400 26.36 -20.61 18.12
C THR A 400 27.29 -21.72 18.57
N SER A 401 28.59 -21.44 18.74
CA SER A 401 29.56 -22.38 19.30
C SER A 401 29.55 -23.79 18.68
N ASN A 402 29.55 -23.87 17.34
CA ASN A 402 29.46 -25.13 16.57
C ASN A 402 28.16 -25.93 16.77
N GLN A 403 27.12 -25.28 17.30
CA GLN A 403 25.78 -25.85 17.45
C GLN A 403 24.80 -25.09 16.56
N CYS A 404 23.98 -25.85 15.85
CA CYS A 404 22.92 -25.39 14.98
C CYS A 404 21.58 -25.67 15.65
N THR A 405 20.75 -24.65 15.84
CA THR A 405 19.36 -24.79 16.34
C THR A 405 18.40 -24.48 15.21
N TYR A 406 17.38 -25.32 15.01
CA TYR A 406 16.40 -25.19 13.93
C TYR A 406 15.08 -24.66 14.44
N TYR A 407 14.38 -23.84 13.65
CA TYR A 407 13.12 -23.22 14.07
C TYR A 407 12.00 -23.36 13.04
N MET A 408 10.78 -23.49 13.57
CA MET A 408 9.52 -23.51 12.83
C MET A 408 8.40 -22.87 13.67
N PRO A 409 7.44 -22.16 13.05
CA PRO A 409 6.23 -21.73 13.76
C PRO A 409 5.43 -22.96 14.26
N GLN A 410 4.43 -22.74 15.10
CA GLN A 410 3.59 -23.80 15.65
C GLN A 410 2.31 -23.99 14.83
N SER A 411 1.75 -25.20 14.81
CA SER A 411 0.49 -25.47 14.10
C SER A 411 -0.68 -24.66 14.66
N ALA A 412 -1.49 -24.08 13.77
CA ALA A 412 -2.70 -23.32 14.08
C ALA A 412 -3.63 -23.26 12.86
N SER A 413 -4.69 -24.07 12.86
CA SER A 413 -5.62 -24.15 11.73
C SER A 413 -6.27 -22.79 11.44
N GLY A 414 -6.32 -22.38 10.17
CA GLY A 414 -6.94 -21.12 9.76
C GLY A 414 -6.03 -19.89 9.87
N SER A 415 -4.87 -20.01 10.51
CA SER A 415 -3.91 -18.91 10.66
C SER A 415 -2.77 -18.96 9.63
N ILE A 416 -2.09 -17.83 9.45
CA ILE A 416 -0.89 -17.68 8.64
C ILE A 416 0.23 -17.16 9.54
N ALA A 417 1.31 -17.93 9.68
CA ALA A 417 2.56 -17.46 10.27
C ALA A 417 3.41 -16.85 9.16
N GLY A 418 3.63 -15.54 9.21
CA GLY A 418 4.43 -14.82 8.24
C GLY A 418 5.67 -14.18 8.86
N TRP A 419 6.59 -13.81 7.98
CA TRP A 419 7.73 -12.97 8.33
C TRP A 419 8.12 -12.04 7.19
N VAL A 420 8.53 -10.84 7.59
CA VAL A 420 9.05 -9.79 6.71
C VAL A 420 10.51 -9.56 7.00
N HIS A 421 11.25 -9.15 5.99
CA HIS A 421 12.61 -8.70 6.17
C HIS A 421 12.77 -7.36 5.45
N GLN A 422 13.11 -6.32 6.20
CA GLN A 422 13.44 -5.00 5.64
C GLN A 422 14.93 -4.75 5.86
N PRO A 423 15.79 -5.16 4.93
CA PRO A 423 17.23 -4.98 5.09
C PRO A 423 17.65 -3.53 4.94
N ILE A 424 16.84 -2.70 4.26
CA ILE A 424 17.19 -1.33 3.89
C ILE A 424 16.40 -0.34 4.75
N THR A 425 17.13 0.44 5.52
CA THR A 425 16.60 1.57 6.29
C THR A 425 16.97 2.88 5.59
N ARG A 426 16.06 3.85 5.57
CA ARG A 426 16.37 5.21 5.10
C ARG A 426 16.48 6.16 6.27
N SER A 427 17.52 6.99 6.25
CA SER A 427 17.75 8.06 7.21
C SER A 427 17.50 9.42 6.55
N LEU A 428 16.64 10.22 7.18
CA LEU A 428 16.29 11.59 6.76
C LEU A 428 16.69 12.56 7.88
N VAL A 429 17.98 12.86 7.94
CA VAL A 429 18.51 13.81 8.93
C VAL A 429 18.38 15.24 8.38
N GLU A 430 17.81 16.15 9.15
CA GLU A 430 17.58 17.56 8.77
C GLU A 430 18.89 18.32 8.46
N SER A 431 20.02 17.89 9.05
CA SER A 431 21.35 18.49 8.94
C SER A 431 22.42 17.62 8.27
N ALA A 432 22.08 16.41 7.82
CA ALA A 432 23.00 15.50 7.15
C ALA A 432 22.45 15.11 5.77
N PRO A 433 23.30 14.64 4.84
CA PRO A 433 22.80 14.09 3.58
C PRO A 433 21.88 12.90 3.89
N ALA A 434 20.71 12.84 3.23
CA ALA A 434 19.87 11.67 3.30
C ALA A 434 20.62 10.45 2.74
N TYR A 435 20.46 9.29 3.37
CA TYR A 435 21.11 8.05 2.95
C TYR A 435 20.21 6.84 3.23
N ALA A 436 20.48 5.75 2.53
CA ALA A 436 19.95 4.43 2.85
C ALA A 436 21.07 3.54 3.36
N SER A 437 20.73 2.55 4.17
CA SER A 437 21.71 1.66 4.78
C SER A 437 21.16 0.26 5.00
N MET A 438 22.09 -0.71 5.07
CA MET A 438 21.86 -2.07 5.50
C MET A 438 22.78 -2.38 6.67
N ALA A 439 22.19 -2.67 7.82
CA ALA A 439 22.94 -3.16 8.97
C ALA A 439 23.45 -4.58 8.72
N THR A 440 24.50 -4.97 9.43
CA THR A 440 25.15 -6.30 9.33
C THR A 440 25.66 -6.63 7.92
N ALA A 441 26.02 -5.62 7.14
CA ALA A 441 26.38 -5.74 5.72
C ALA A 441 27.66 -4.98 5.39
N SER A 442 28.48 -5.56 4.52
CA SER A 442 29.69 -4.93 3.96
C SER A 442 29.86 -5.30 2.48
N ILE A 443 30.68 -4.52 1.79
CA ILE A 443 31.25 -4.87 0.50
C ILE A 443 32.74 -4.53 0.51
N ASP A 444 33.55 -5.38 -0.11
CA ASP A 444 35.01 -5.27 -0.13
C ASP A 444 35.52 -4.95 -1.54
N GLY A 445 36.75 -4.44 -1.64
CA GLY A 445 37.44 -4.20 -2.92
C GLY A 445 37.27 -2.80 -3.53
N PHE A 446 36.40 -1.94 -2.97
CA PHE A 446 36.11 -0.59 -3.49
C PHE A 446 36.56 0.54 -2.57
N THR A 447 37.24 0.22 -1.47
CA THR A 447 37.65 1.22 -0.47
C THR A 447 38.66 2.19 -1.07
N SER A 448 38.25 3.44 -1.22
CA SER A 448 39.10 4.53 -1.69
C SER A 448 39.75 5.28 -0.54
N GLN A 449 39.07 5.35 0.61
CA GLN A 449 39.56 6.03 1.81
C GLN A 449 39.02 5.36 3.07
N SER A 450 39.84 5.24 4.11
CA SER A 450 39.41 4.80 5.44
C SER A 450 39.65 5.91 6.46
N LEU A 451 38.63 6.22 7.24
CA LEU A 451 38.63 7.26 8.27
C LEU A 451 38.42 6.62 9.63
N THR A 452 39.22 6.99 10.62
CA THR A 452 39.07 6.55 12.01
C THR A 452 38.40 7.64 12.85
N ASN A 453 37.88 7.27 14.03
CA ASN A 453 37.23 8.18 14.97
C ASN A 453 35.99 8.90 14.39
N VAL A 454 35.25 8.25 13.49
CA VAL A 454 33.97 8.76 13.00
C VAL A 454 32.89 8.35 13.99
N GLY A 455 32.29 9.31 14.70
CA GLY A 455 31.46 9.02 15.88
C GLY A 455 30.09 8.39 15.61
N SER A 456 29.62 8.36 14.36
CA SER A 456 28.31 7.80 14.03
C SER A 456 28.18 7.44 12.54
N LEU A 457 27.13 6.68 12.23
CA LEU A 457 26.72 6.38 10.86
C LEU A 457 26.41 7.67 10.06
N ASP A 458 25.69 8.63 10.66
CA ASP A 458 25.39 9.93 10.02
C ASP A 458 26.65 10.77 9.75
N ALA A 459 27.63 10.70 10.65
CA ALA A 459 28.92 11.35 10.44
C ALA A 459 29.67 10.69 9.27
N CYS A 460 29.59 9.37 9.11
CA CYS A 460 30.17 8.65 7.97
C CYS A 460 29.49 9.06 6.66
N ALA A 461 28.15 9.12 6.63
CA ALA A 461 27.40 9.62 5.47
C ALA A 461 27.77 11.07 5.11
N SER A 462 27.97 11.93 6.11
CA SER A 462 28.42 13.31 5.91
C SER A 462 29.82 13.38 5.29
N LYS A 463 30.75 12.50 5.71
CA LYS A 463 32.09 12.38 5.10
C LYS A 463 32.02 11.85 3.68
N ALA A 464 31.16 10.87 3.40
CA ALA A 464 30.91 10.36 2.06
C ALA A 464 30.40 11.49 1.13
N SER A 465 29.43 12.28 1.60
CA SER A 465 28.91 13.42 0.84
C SER A 465 29.96 14.49 0.59
N ALA A 466 30.76 14.84 1.60
CA ALA A 466 31.82 15.85 1.46
C ALA A 466 32.91 15.44 0.46
N THR A 467 33.18 14.15 0.34
CA THR A 467 34.15 13.58 -0.62
C THR A 467 33.52 13.20 -1.96
N LYS A 468 32.22 13.42 -2.15
CA LYS A 468 31.44 13.03 -3.34
C LYS A 468 31.48 11.52 -3.61
N THR A 469 31.54 10.72 -2.55
CA THR A 469 31.52 9.27 -2.61
C THR A 469 30.09 8.77 -2.35
N SER A 470 29.52 7.98 -3.25
CA SER A 470 28.12 7.55 -3.15
C SER A 470 27.88 6.40 -2.16
N LEU A 471 28.92 5.62 -1.82
CA LEU A 471 28.85 4.42 -0.99
C LEU A 471 29.85 4.52 0.18
N PHE A 472 29.50 3.91 1.31
CA PHE A 472 30.36 3.84 2.49
C PHE A 472 30.04 2.61 3.34
N VAL A 473 30.97 2.20 4.20
CA VAL A 473 30.75 1.19 5.25
C VAL A 473 31.18 1.79 6.58
N TYR A 474 30.27 1.78 7.55
CA TYR A 474 30.55 2.18 8.92
C TYR A 474 30.71 0.96 9.82
N PHE A 475 31.81 0.88 10.55
CA PHE A 475 32.13 -0.23 11.44
C PHE A 475 31.89 0.17 12.91
N ALA A 476 31.52 -0.80 13.74
CA ALA A 476 31.26 -0.59 15.17
C ALA A 476 32.48 -0.05 15.96
N ASN A 477 33.69 -0.19 15.41
CA ASN A 477 34.92 0.39 15.96
C ASN A 477 35.14 1.86 15.54
N SER A 478 34.08 2.57 15.11
CA SER A 478 34.11 3.97 14.66
C SER A 478 35.00 4.22 13.43
N THR A 479 35.20 3.19 12.60
CA THR A 479 35.87 3.31 11.29
C THR A 479 34.82 3.54 10.20
N CYS A 480 35.11 4.46 9.28
CA CYS A 480 34.27 4.75 8.11
C CYS A 480 35.11 4.54 6.84
N ALA A 481 34.77 3.50 6.07
CA ALA A 481 35.35 3.25 4.76
C ALA A 481 34.48 3.91 3.69
N LEU A 482 35.07 4.78 2.88
CA LEU A 482 34.43 5.39 1.72
C LEU A 482 34.72 4.54 0.49
N LEU A 483 33.68 4.27 -0.31
CA LEU A 483 33.75 3.31 -1.41
C LEU A 483 33.53 3.98 -2.77
N ALA A 484 34.50 3.85 -3.67
CA ALA A 484 34.41 4.36 -5.03
C ALA A 484 34.16 3.21 -6.03
N PRO A 485 32.97 3.11 -6.64
CA PRO A 485 32.73 2.19 -7.74
C PRO A 485 33.69 2.41 -8.90
N LEU A 486 33.91 1.35 -9.68
CA LEU A 486 34.78 1.40 -10.84
C LEU A 486 34.10 2.11 -12.01
N ALA A 487 34.89 2.78 -12.85
CA ALA A 487 34.39 3.40 -14.07
C ALA A 487 34.10 2.34 -15.15
N ALA A 488 32.89 2.33 -15.72
CA ALA A 488 32.44 1.37 -16.72
C ALA A 488 31.41 1.99 -17.69
N VAL A 489 31.87 2.44 -18.86
CA VAL A 489 31.10 3.28 -19.80
C VAL A 489 29.76 2.68 -20.25
N SER A 490 29.67 1.36 -20.49
CA SER A 490 28.43 0.71 -20.95
C SER A 490 27.45 0.39 -19.83
N ARG A 491 27.85 0.59 -18.56
CA ARG A 491 27.13 0.11 -17.38
C ARG A 491 26.46 1.24 -16.61
N SER A 492 25.36 0.90 -15.96
CA SER A 492 24.64 1.78 -15.03
C SER A 492 24.35 1.02 -13.75
N LEU A 493 24.88 1.51 -12.64
CA LEU A 493 24.61 0.99 -11.29
C LEU A 493 23.39 1.73 -10.71
N ASP A 494 22.34 1.02 -10.36
CA ASP A 494 21.15 1.57 -9.70
C ASP A 494 21.09 1.09 -8.25
N LEU A 495 21.24 2.01 -7.31
CA LEU A 495 21.18 1.74 -5.88
C LEU A 495 19.73 1.80 -5.40
N VAL A 496 19.31 0.80 -4.61
CA VAL A 496 17.94 0.76 -4.10
C VAL A 496 17.72 1.87 -3.09
N VAL A 497 16.72 2.71 -3.33
CA VAL A 497 16.27 3.72 -2.37
C VAL A 497 14.78 3.54 -2.14
N PHE A 498 14.37 3.52 -0.87
CA PHE A 498 12.97 3.45 -0.48
C PHE A 498 12.44 4.81 -0.02
N PRO A 499 11.23 5.21 -0.43
CA PRO A 499 10.44 4.65 -1.52
C PRO A 499 10.76 5.33 -2.87
N ALA A 500 11.03 4.48 -3.86
CA ALA A 500 10.64 4.63 -5.26
C ALA A 500 11.41 5.58 -6.22
N SER A 501 12.49 6.27 -5.86
CA SER A 501 13.30 6.98 -6.89
C SER A 501 14.53 6.17 -7.31
N PRO A 502 14.65 5.76 -8.60
CA PRO A 502 15.88 5.17 -9.13
C PRO A 502 17.09 6.08 -8.87
N GLN A 503 18.23 5.50 -8.49
CA GLN A 503 19.48 6.23 -8.35
C GLN A 503 20.52 5.67 -9.32
N PRO A 504 20.32 5.83 -10.64
CA PRO A 504 21.31 5.43 -11.60
C PRO A 504 22.58 6.27 -11.40
N LEU A 505 23.70 5.56 -11.34
CA LEU A 505 25.06 6.04 -11.44
C LEU A 505 25.58 5.56 -12.81
N PRO A 506 25.38 6.36 -13.88
CA PRO A 506 25.86 6.00 -15.20
C PRO A 506 27.38 5.93 -15.18
N GLY A 507 27.94 4.93 -15.86
CA GLY A 507 29.38 4.78 -15.92
C GLY A 507 30.00 4.17 -14.65
N ALA A 508 29.21 3.65 -13.71
CA ALA A 508 29.69 3.03 -12.48
C ALA A 508 29.46 1.50 -12.48
N SER A 509 30.40 0.76 -11.88
CA SER A 509 30.31 -0.69 -11.70
C SER A 509 30.84 -1.16 -10.35
N LEU A 510 30.17 -2.14 -9.76
CA LEU A 510 30.64 -2.85 -8.57
C LEU A 510 31.37 -4.15 -8.89
N GLN A 511 31.54 -4.50 -10.17
CA GLN A 511 31.97 -5.84 -10.59
C GLN A 511 31.12 -6.96 -9.92
N LEU A 512 31.44 -8.22 -10.19
CA LEU A 512 30.74 -9.32 -9.53
C LEU A 512 31.25 -9.46 -8.08
N LEU A 513 30.49 -8.90 -7.13
CA LEU A 513 30.68 -9.20 -5.70
C LEU A 513 30.41 -10.70 -5.45
N PRO A 514 30.95 -11.30 -4.37
CA PRO A 514 30.77 -12.73 -4.08
C PRO A 514 29.33 -13.23 -4.10
N ASN A 515 28.38 -12.40 -3.66
CA ASN A 515 26.95 -12.73 -3.61
C ASN A 515 26.14 -12.13 -4.77
N SER A 516 26.80 -11.61 -5.82
CA SER A 516 26.11 -11.06 -6.98
C SER A 516 25.62 -12.17 -7.90
N VAL A 517 24.44 -11.99 -8.48
CA VAL A 517 23.82 -12.95 -9.40
C VAL A 517 23.50 -12.25 -10.71
N VAL A 518 23.88 -12.84 -11.84
CA VAL A 518 23.43 -12.39 -13.16
C VAL A 518 22.00 -12.88 -13.36
N ALA A 519 21.05 -11.95 -13.50
CA ALA A 519 19.65 -12.29 -13.69
C ALA A 519 19.46 -12.97 -15.06
N PRO A 520 18.66 -14.05 -15.15
CA PRO A 520 18.44 -14.76 -16.40
C PRO A 520 17.64 -13.90 -17.38
N GLY A 521 18.00 -13.97 -18.67
CA GLY A 521 17.32 -13.26 -19.75
C GLY A 521 18.05 -12.03 -20.27
N MET A 522 17.42 -11.33 -21.22
CA MET A 522 17.91 -10.07 -21.79
C MET A 522 16.97 -8.93 -21.39
N PHE A 523 17.55 -7.83 -20.91
CA PHE A 523 16.82 -6.68 -20.37
C PHE A 523 16.87 -5.49 -21.32
N THR A 524 15.73 -4.79 -21.47
CA THR A 524 15.64 -3.68 -22.44
C THR A 524 16.10 -2.35 -21.86
N SER A 525 16.13 -2.23 -20.53
CA SER A 525 16.48 -1.00 -19.83
C SER A 525 17.06 -1.25 -18.43
N ALA A 526 17.74 -0.23 -17.88
CA ALA A 526 18.15 -0.22 -16.47
C ALA A 526 16.94 -0.28 -15.51
N SER A 527 15.80 0.30 -15.90
CA SER A 527 14.55 0.21 -15.14
C SER A 527 14.02 -1.22 -15.04
N ASP A 528 14.11 -2.03 -16.11
CA ASP A 528 13.71 -3.45 -16.05
C ASP A 528 14.67 -4.26 -15.16
N CYS A 529 15.96 -3.95 -15.27
CA CYS A 529 16.99 -4.57 -14.45
C CYS A 529 16.77 -4.27 -12.95
N ARG A 530 16.45 -3.03 -12.59
CA ARG A 530 16.13 -2.62 -11.23
C ARG A 530 15.04 -3.47 -10.58
N LEU A 531 14.01 -3.87 -11.33
CA LEU A 531 12.92 -4.69 -10.81
C LEU A 531 13.35 -6.10 -10.39
N GLN A 532 14.53 -6.55 -10.81
CA GLN A 532 15.11 -7.84 -10.37
C GLN A 532 15.63 -7.78 -8.94
N CYS A 533 15.94 -6.58 -8.43
CA CYS A 533 16.34 -6.44 -7.04
C CYS A 533 15.11 -6.31 -6.14
N GLN A 534 14.80 -7.41 -5.45
CA GLN A 534 13.82 -7.47 -4.37
C GLN A 534 14.57 -7.64 -3.03
N PRO A 535 14.84 -6.55 -2.28
CA PRO A 535 15.71 -6.61 -1.09
C PRO A 535 15.25 -7.63 -0.05
N SER A 536 13.94 -7.69 0.21
CA SER A 536 13.32 -8.63 1.15
C SER A 536 13.36 -10.11 0.71
N LEU A 537 13.73 -10.39 -0.54
CA LEU A 537 13.82 -11.75 -1.09
C LEU A 537 15.27 -12.17 -1.41
N THR A 538 16.02 -11.26 -2.03
CA THR A 538 17.35 -11.54 -2.61
C THR A 538 18.48 -10.89 -1.81
N ASN A 539 18.15 -10.18 -0.71
CA ASN A 539 19.08 -9.37 0.07
C ASN A 539 19.87 -8.35 -0.77
N CYS A 540 19.32 -7.96 -1.92
CA CYS A 540 20.01 -7.08 -2.84
C CYS A 540 19.94 -5.62 -2.37
N PHE A 541 20.94 -4.84 -2.77
CA PHE A 541 21.00 -3.40 -2.50
C PHE A 541 21.21 -2.57 -3.76
N ALA A 542 21.58 -3.22 -4.86
CA ALA A 542 21.82 -2.56 -6.13
C ALA A 542 21.59 -3.51 -7.32
N THR A 543 21.40 -2.92 -8.49
CA THR A 543 21.44 -3.61 -9.77
C THR A 543 22.41 -2.93 -10.71
N GLU A 544 22.99 -3.68 -11.64
CA GLU A 544 23.88 -3.15 -12.66
C GLU A 544 23.38 -3.62 -14.04
N TYR A 545 23.02 -2.66 -14.89
CA TYR A 545 22.58 -2.92 -16.27
C TYR A 545 23.72 -2.62 -17.24
N ASP A 546 24.08 -3.60 -18.07
CA ASP A 546 25.04 -3.42 -19.15
C ASP A 546 24.30 -3.21 -20.47
N SER A 547 24.33 -1.97 -20.97
CA SER A 547 23.63 -1.57 -22.19
C SER A 547 24.18 -2.25 -23.45
N ALA A 548 25.43 -2.73 -23.43
CA ALA A 548 26.07 -3.40 -24.56
C ALA A 548 25.65 -4.88 -24.66
N THR A 549 25.61 -5.59 -23.53
CA THR A 549 25.26 -7.03 -23.49
C THR A 549 23.80 -7.29 -23.17
N LYS A 550 23.04 -6.27 -22.75
CA LYS A 550 21.66 -6.37 -22.26
C LYS A 550 21.53 -7.25 -21.00
N GLN A 551 22.63 -7.48 -20.28
CA GLN A 551 22.64 -8.25 -19.04
C GLN A 551 22.28 -7.38 -17.84
N CYS A 552 21.68 -8.01 -16.84
CA CYS A 552 21.39 -7.42 -15.54
C CYS A 552 22.10 -8.21 -14.45
N THR A 553 22.84 -7.53 -13.59
CA THR A 553 23.45 -8.10 -12.38
C THR A 553 22.72 -7.57 -11.16
N VAL A 554 22.32 -8.47 -10.26
CA VAL A 554 21.75 -8.14 -8.95
C VAL A 554 22.84 -8.28 -7.91
N HIS A 555 23.13 -7.21 -7.17
CA HIS A 555 24.18 -7.18 -6.15
C HIS A 555 23.60 -7.34 -4.75
N ALA A 556 24.14 -8.30 -4.00
CA ALA A 556 23.90 -8.48 -2.57
C ALA A 556 25.21 -8.31 -1.79
N PRO A 557 25.18 -7.76 -0.56
CA PRO A 557 26.38 -7.57 0.25
C PRO A 557 26.83 -8.89 0.88
N THR A 558 28.01 -8.88 1.51
CA THR A 558 28.43 -9.95 2.41
C THR A 558 27.97 -9.65 3.83
N TYR A 559 27.70 -10.71 4.60
CA TYR A 559 27.34 -10.58 6.02
C TYR A 559 28.54 -10.09 6.83
N ALA A 560 28.34 -9.03 7.60
CA ALA A 560 29.35 -8.43 8.46
C ALA A 560 28.70 -7.90 9.74
N SER A 561 28.68 -8.70 10.81
CA SER A 561 27.92 -8.43 12.04
C SER A 561 28.20 -7.06 12.70
N ALA A 562 29.41 -6.53 12.56
CA ALA A 562 29.84 -5.27 13.14
C ALA A 562 30.00 -4.13 12.11
N ALA A 563 29.30 -4.21 10.98
CA ALA A 563 29.36 -3.23 9.91
C ALA A 563 27.96 -2.85 9.39
N THR A 564 27.85 -1.63 8.87
CA THR A 564 26.67 -1.11 8.19
C THR A 564 27.09 -0.54 6.84
N LEU A 565 26.59 -1.14 5.77
CA LEU A 565 26.71 -0.62 4.41
C LEU A 565 25.75 0.55 4.25
N GLY A 566 26.20 1.66 3.67
CA GLY A 566 25.36 2.82 3.41
C GLY A 566 25.64 3.45 2.05
N TRP A 567 24.62 4.13 1.51
CA TRP A 567 24.74 4.91 0.29
C TRP A 567 23.88 6.16 0.33
N LEU A 568 24.42 7.24 -0.24
CA LEU A 568 23.77 8.54 -0.26
C LEU A 568 22.54 8.51 -1.17
N THR A 569 21.48 9.21 -0.74
CA THR A 569 20.28 9.45 -1.53
C THR A 569 20.29 10.93 -1.93
N PRO A 570 20.98 11.32 -3.01
CA PRO A 570 21.08 12.72 -3.39
C PRO A 570 19.71 13.33 -3.67
N ALA A 571 19.51 14.58 -3.25
CA ALA A 571 18.30 15.35 -3.50
C ALA A 571 18.19 15.72 -4.98
N ARG A 572 17.68 14.79 -5.80
CA ARG A 572 17.44 14.99 -7.23
C ARG A 572 16.03 15.50 -7.53
N LEU A 573 15.16 15.47 -6.54
CA LEU A 573 13.78 15.93 -6.66
C LEU A 573 13.65 17.37 -6.15
N PRO A 574 12.76 18.19 -6.74
CA PRO A 574 12.49 19.53 -6.23
C PRO A 574 11.97 19.47 -4.78
N THR A 575 12.42 20.39 -3.94
CA THR A 575 11.97 20.51 -2.54
C THR A 575 10.70 21.36 -2.39
N SER A 576 10.29 22.05 -3.45
CA SER A 576 9.08 22.87 -3.50
C SER A 576 8.62 23.13 -4.94
N ILE A 577 7.39 23.66 -5.09
CA ILE A 577 6.90 24.21 -6.35
C ILE A 577 7.15 25.72 -6.35
N ALA A 578 8.07 26.19 -7.20
CA ALA A 578 8.42 27.60 -7.29
C ALA A 578 7.26 28.49 -7.81
N THR A 579 6.49 27.98 -8.78
CA THR A 579 5.35 28.70 -9.38
C THR A 579 4.17 27.73 -9.58
N PRO A 580 3.32 27.53 -8.55
CA PRO A 580 2.20 26.60 -8.65
C PRO A 580 1.12 27.14 -9.60
N GLN A 581 0.60 26.28 -10.48
CA GLN A 581 -0.56 26.62 -11.31
C GLN A 581 -1.84 26.53 -10.47
N ASN A 582 -1.91 25.54 -9.58
CA ASN A 582 -3.05 25.30 -8.72
C ASN A 582 -2.61 25.30 -7.25
N VAL A 583 -3.46 25.82 -6.37
CA VAL A 583 -3.28 25.69 -4.92
C VAL A 583 -4.54 25.06 -4.33
N HIS A 584 -4.34 23.92 -3.67
CA HIS A 584 -5.40 23.17 -3.00
C HIS A 584 -5.23 23.31 -1.49
N PHE A 585 -6.19 23.95 -0.84
CA PHE A 585 -6.24 24.09 0.61
C PHE A 585 -7.10 22.99 1.22
N TYR A 586 -6.59 22.35 2.27
CA TYR A 586 -7.33 21.45 3.14
C TYR A 586 -7.32 22.08 4.53
N ILE A 587 -8.43 22.70 4.91
CA ILE A 587 -8.53 23.39 6.20
C ILE A 587 -9.47 22.57 7.08
N VAL A 588 -8.88 21.96 8.09
CA VAL A 588 -9.50 20.92 8.91
C VAL A 588 -9.35 21.24 10.39
N ALA A 589 -10.17 20.62 11.24
CA ALA A 589 -10.05 20.84 12.68
C ALA A 589 -8.82 20.10 13.19
N HIS A 590 -8.71 18.81 12.88
CA HIS A 590 -7.71 17.93 13.44
C HIS A 590 -6.84 17.24 12.39
N GLN A 591 -5.79 16.61 12.92
CA GLN A 591 -4.71 15.99 12.20
C GLN A 591 -5.09 14.76 11.39
N ASP A 592 -6.23 14.10 11.64
CA ASP A 592 -6.72 12.93 10.90
C ASP A 592 -7.86 13.22 9.91
N ASP A 593 -8.49 14.39 9.98
CA ASP A 593 -9.68 14.72 9.20
C ASP A 593 -9.47 14.56 7.70
N TRP A 594 -8.34 15.03 7.16
CA TRP A 594 -8.08 14.91 5.73
C TRP A 594 -7.70 13.48 5.35
N GLN A 595 -7.03 12.75 6.22
CA GLN A 595 -6.62 11.37 6.01
C GLN A 595 -7.83 10.45 5.96
N LEU A 596 -8.86 10.73 6.78
CA LEU A 596 -10.10 9.98 6.82
C LEU A 596 -11.06 10.45 5.71
N PHE A 597 -11.46 11.72 5.75
CA PHE A 597 -12.63 12.23 5.05
C PHE A 597 -12.30 12.98 3.75
N MET A 598 -11.03 13.29 3.50
CA MET A 598 -10.60 14.03 2.29
C MET A 598 -9.50 13.30 1.48
N SER A 599 -9.20 12.07 1.87
CA SER A 599 -8.00 11.33 1.48
C SER A 599 -7.83 11.22 -0.03
N GLY A 600 -8.89 10.80 -0.74
CA GLY A 600 -8.86 10.61 -2.19
C GLY A 600 -8.60 11.90 -2.98
N SER A 601 -9.09 13.07 -2.53
CA SER A 601 -8.77 14.34 -3.21
C SER A 601 -7.36 14.81 -2.89
N LEU A 602 -6.89 14.64 -1.65
CA LEU A 602 -5.52 15.02 -1.31
C LEU A 602 -4.51 14.12 -2.03
N PHE A 603 -4.79 12.82 -2.12
CA PHE A 603 -4.03 11.87 -2.94
C PHE A 603 -3.91 12.36 -4.39
N ALA A 604 -5.03 12.73 -5.02
CA ALA A 604 -5.01 13.26 -6.39
C ALA A 604 -4.20 14.57 -6.50
N SER A 605 -4.27 15.43 -5.50
CA SER A 605 -3.57 16.73 -5.48
C SER A 605 -2.05 16.57 -5.36
N LEU A 606 -1.59 15.65 -4.52
CA LEU A 606 -0.16 15.34 -4.39
C LEU A 606 0.42 14.68 -5.64
N GLY A 607 -0.40 13.93 -6.38
CA GLY A 607 -0.02 13.32 -7.65
C GLY A 607 0.12 14.28 -8.83
N ASP A 608 -0.19 15.58 -8.65
CA ASP A 608 -0.04 16.60 -9.67
C ASP A 608 1.18 17.50 -9.38
N ALA A 609 2.17 17.45 -10.28
CA ALA A 609 3.42 18.22 -10.18
C ALA A 609 3.22 19.76 -10.26
N THR A 610 2.06 20.23 -10.68
CA THR A 610 1.72 21.66 -10.79
C THR A 610 0.87 22.18 -9.63
N THR A 611 0.39 21.28 -8.77
CA THR A 611 -0.50 21.58 -7.66
C THR A 611 0.27 21.64 -6.34
N LYS A 612 0.15 22.78 -5.67
CA LYS A 612 0.62 22.96 -4.30
C LYS A 612 -0.51 22.65 -3.33
N VAL A 613 -0.26 21.76 -2.38
CA VAL A 613 -1.18 21.39 -1.30
C VAL A 613 -0.82 22.19 -0.04
N VAL A 614 -1.82 22.80 0.58
CA VAL A 614 -1.67 23.51 1.84
C VAL A 614 -2.68 22.95 2.83
N VAL A 615 -2.20 22.30 3.88
CA VAL A 615 -3.05 21.78 4.96
C VAL A 615 -2.96 22.73 6.13
N VAL A 616 -4.09 23.17 6.68
CA VAL A 616 -4.15 24.04 7.85
C VAL A 616 -5.00 23.36 8.91
N TYR A 617 -4.40 23.14 10.08
CA TYR A 617 -5.10 22.62 11.25
C TYR A 617 -5.54 23.78 12.13
N THR A 618 -6.84 23.88 12.39
CA THR A 618 -7.37 24.94 13.24
C THR A 618 -7.28 24.64 14.72
N THR A 619 -7.11 23.37 15.11
CA THR A 619 -6.83 22.95 16.48
C THR A 619 -5.54 22.13 16.58
N ALA A 620 -5.11 21.85 17.81
CA ALA A 620 -4.03 20.93 18.13
C ALA A 620 -4.46 19.46 18.07
N GLY A 621 -5.77 19.19 17.99
CA GLY A 621 -6.31 17.84 18.07
C GLY A 621 -5.99 17.16 19.40
N ASP A 622 -5.82 17.94 20.46
CA ASP A 622 -5.25 17.49 21.72
C ASP A 622 -6.27 16.78 22.61
N ASP A 623 -7.57 16.77 22.28
CA ASP A 623 -8.62 16.22 23.17
C ASP A 623 -8.47 16.74 24.62
N ASP A 624 -7.97 17.98 24.76
CA ASP A 624 -7.55 18.67 25.99
C ASP A 624 -6.54 17.89 26.88
N GLN A 625 -5.84 16.92 26.31
CA GLN A 625 -4.79 16.16 26.96
C GLN A 625 -3.48 16.98 27.04
N THR A 626 -2.76 16.82 28.16
CA THR A 626 -1.56 17.62 28.47
C THR A 626 -0.27 16.80 28.48
N ASP A 627 -0.34 15.57 27.99
CA ASP A 627 0.64 14.50 28.20
C ASP A 627 1.42 14.12 26.92
N GLY A 628 1.37 14.96 25.89
CA GLY A 628 2.10 14.73 24.64
C GLY A 628 1.23 14.33 23.45
N TRP A 629 -0.09 14.20 23.64
CA TRP A 629 -1.00 13.70 22.61
C TRP A 629 -1.00 14.52 21.32
N TRP A 630 -1.01 15.86 21.40
CA TRP A 630 -1.00 16.70 20.20
C TRP A 630 0.31 16.57 19.40
N GLN A 631 1.46 16.39 20.08
CA GLN A 631 2.73 16.13 19.43
C GLN A 631 2.72 14.80 18.69
N ALA A 632 2.07 13.78 19.25
CA ALA A 632 1.90 12.49 18.58
C ALA A 632 1.03 12.61 17.33
N ARG A 633 -0.07 13.36 17.40
CA ARG A 633 -0.92 13.63 16.22
C ARG A 633 -0.19 14.44 15.15
N GLU A 634 0.60 15.45 15.53
CA GLU A 634 1.47 16.17 14.59
C GLU A 634 2.51 15.22 13.94
N ALA A 635 3.16 14.36 14.72
CA ALA A 635 4.10 13.38 14.19
C ALA A 635 3.45 12.41 13.19
N GLY A 636 2.25 11.91 13.54
CA GLY A 636 1.43 11.03 12.70
C GLY A 636 1.04 11.66 11.37
N THR A 637 0.48 12.88 11.40
CA THR A 637 0.05 13.55 10.16
C THR A 637 1.22 13.94 9.25
N LEU A 638 2.36 14.33 9.83
CA LEU A 638 3.56 14.59 9.05
C LEU A 638 4.12 13.31 8.41
N ALA A 639 4.07 12.17 9.10
CA ALA A 639 4.44 10.88 8.53
C ALA A 639 3.50 10.45 7.39
N ALA A 640 2.20 10.71 7.54
CA ALA A 640 1.18 10.50 6.52
C ALA A 640 1.42 11.34 5.24
N ALA A 641 1.70 12.64 5.40
CA ALA A 641 2.05 13.50 4.28
C ALA A 641 3.36 13.04 3.60
N GLN A 642 4.37 12.70 4.40
CA GLN A 642 5.67 12.27 3.92
C GLN A 642 5.58 11.02 3.04
N VAL A 643 4.86 9.97 3.47
CA VAL A 643 4.73 8.71 2.72
C VAL A 643 4.02 8.88 1.38
N TRP A 644 3.12 9.87 1.25
CA TRP A 644 2.46 10.15 -0.02
C TRP A 644 3.30 10.98 -0.98
N VAL A 645 4.02 12.01 -0.51
CA VAL A 645 5.02 12.72 -1.33
C VAL A 645 6.01 11.72 -1.93
N GLU A 646 6.46 10.82 -1.08
CA GLU A 646 7.33 9.70 -1.40
C GLU A 646 6.75 8.73 -2.43
N ARG A 647 5.49 8.35 -2.27
CA ARG A 647 4.80 7.45 -3.19
C ARG A 647 4.76 7.98 -4.62
N PHE A 648 4.49 9.28 -4.80
CA PHE A 648 4.44 9.87 -6.12
C PHE A 648 5.84 10.09 -6.72
N GLY A 649 6.86 10.23 -5.88
CA GLY A 649 8.25 10.41 -6.33
C GLY A 649 8.48 11.67 -7.16
N LEU A 650 7.58 12.65 -7.08
CA LEU A 650 7.65 13.92 -7.81
C LEU A 650 8.52 14.96 -7.09
N PHE A 651 8.60 14.88 -5.76
CA PHE A 651 9.26 15.87 -4.92
C PHE A 651 10.06 15.22 -3.78
N ASP A 652 11.01 15.97 -3.24
CA ASP A 652 11.77 15.58 -2.05
C ASP A 652 10.86 15.60 -0.81
N SER A 653 10.93 14.53 -0.01
CA SER A 653 10.07 14.32 1.16
C SER A 653 10.70 14.73 2.49
N ARG A 654 11.88 15.37 2.47
CA ARG A 654 12.50 15.91 3.68
C ARG A 654 11.60 16.99 4.28
N ARG A 655 11.44 16.92 5.59
CA ARG A 655 10.71 17.91 6.38
C ARG A 655 11.59 19.14 6.54
N ASP A 656 11.05 20.30 6.16
CA ASP A 656 11.63 21.60 6.43
C ASP A 656 10.67 22.36 7.37
N THR A 657 11.02 22.40 8.65
CA THR A 657 10.20 23.04 9.69
C THR A 657 10.60 24.50 9.83
N ALA A 658 9.64 25.41 9.68
CA ALA A 658 9.89 26.84 9.72
C ALA A 658 8.79 27.60 10.48
N PRO A 659 9.13 28.69 11.19
CA PRO A 659 8.14 29.65 11.68
C PRO A 659 7.34 30.23 10.53
N TYR A 660 6.03 30.40 10.73
CA TYR A 660 5.11 30.95 9.74
C TYR A 660 4.38 32.18 10.29
N ALA A 661 4.54 33.34 9.66
CA ALA A 661 3.93 34.58 10.14
C ALA A 661 2.61 34.89 9.40
N ALA A 662 1.51 35.05 10.15
CA ALA A 662 0.22 35.46 9.59
C ALA A 662 -0.51 36.40 10.56
N SER A 663 -0.87 37.59 10.07
CA SER A 663 -1.68 38.56 10.82
C SER A 663 -1.21 38.84 12.27
N GLY A 664 0.10 38.93 12.50
CA GLY A 664 0.69 39.17 13.83
C GLY A 664 0.89 37.91 14.69
N HIS A 665 0.45 36.75 14.22
CA HIS A 665 0.68 35.44 14.84
C HIS A 665 1.88 34.73 14.22
N ARG A 666 2.55 33.93 15.04
CA ARG A 666 3.67 33.07 14.63
C ARG A 666 3.27 31.62 14.80
N LEU A 667 2.90 30.98 13.70
CA LEU A 667 2.55 29.56 13.61
C LEU A 667 3.78 28.71 13.30
N THR A 668 3.61 27.39 13.29
CA THR A 668 4.61 26.46 12.76
C THR A 668 4.15 25.92 11.41
N ALA A 669 5.02 25.97 10.39
CA ALA A 669 4.81 25.32 9.12
C ALA A 669 5.86 24.23 8.87
N VAL A 670 5.46 23.16 8.20
CA VAL A 670 6.36 22.12 7.72
C VAL A 670 6.17 21.95 6.22
N ASN A 671 7.25 22.13 5.46
CA ASN A 671 7.27 21.90 4.02
C ASN A 671 7.80 20.49 3.72
N MET A 672 7.15 19.81 2.78
CA MET A 672 7.62 18.56 2.18
C MET A 672 7.22 18.56 0.71
N GLY A 673 8.14 18.88 -0.20
CA GLY A 673 7.85 18.86 -1.63
C GLY A 673 6.70 19.80 -2.02
N ASN A 674 5.62 19.26 -2.57
CA ASN A 674 4.43 20.03 -2.94
C ASN A 674 3.38 20.18 -1.83
N ILE A 675 3.63 19.73 -0.59
CA ILE A 675 2.74 19.94 0.55
C ILE A 675 3.37 20.84 1.61
N LYS A 676 2.56 21.77 2.13
CA LYS A 676 2.86 22.58 3.31
C LYS A 676 1.78 22.36 4.36
N THR A 677 2.15 21.95 5.57
CA THR A 677 1.24 21.84 6.71
C THR A 677 1.46 23.01 7.67
N ILE A 678 0.39 23.66 8.13
CA ILE A 678 0.43 24.81 9.04
C ILE A 678 -0.39 24.48 10.29
N PHE A 679 0.20 24.62 11.48
CA PHE A 679 -0.40 24.27 12.76
C PHE A 679 -0.74 25.52 13.57
N SER A 680 -2.02 25.70 13.92
CA SER A 680 -2.45 26.76 14.86
C SER A 680 -2.13 26.43 16.31
N ARG A 681 -2.13 25.12 16.65
CA ARG A 681 -1.95 24.56 18.00
C ARG A 681 -2.89 25.16 19.06
N ILE A 682 -4.05 25.63 18.65
CA ILE A 682 -5.12 26.02 19.58
C ILE A 682 -5.72 24.73 20.18
N SER A 683 -5.84 24.61 21.50
CA SER A 683 -6.48 23.44 22.09
C SER A 683 -7.92 23.27 21.60
N GLU A 684 -8.46 22.06 21.65
CA GLU A 684 -9.86 21.80 21.29
C GLU A 684 -10.84 22.63 22.12
N SER A 685 -10.67 22.69 23.45
CA SER A 685 -11.40 23.61 24.33
C SER A 685 -11.22 25.08 23.95
N GLY A 686 -10.00 25.49 23.63
CA GLY A 686 -9.69 26.87 23.23
C GLY A 686 -10.36 27.24 21.92
N PHE A 687 -10.42 26.32 20.95
CA PHE A 687 -11.16 26.55 19.72
C PHE A 687 -12.66 26.64 20.00
N GLY A 688 -13.21 25.78 20.87
CA GLY A 688 -14.58 25.89 21.36
C GLY A 688 -14.88 27.26 21.97
N ASP A 689 -13.98 27.78 22.79
CA ASP A 689 -14.08 29.13 23.35
C ASP A 689 -14.08 30.21 22.24
N LEU A 690 -13.23 30.11 21.23
CA LEU A 690 -13.27 31.04 20.09
C LEU A 690 -14.63 31.00 19.37
N LEU A 691 -15.25 29.83 19.21
CA LEU A 691 -16.57 29.73 18.59
C LEU A 691 -17.65 30.51 19.37
N ASP A 692 -17.48 30.64 20.68
CA ASP A 692 -18.21 31.57 21.56
C ASP A 692 -17.57 32.97 21.52
N LYS A 693 -17.57 33.56 20.31
CA LYS A 693 -17.10 34.87 19.78
C LYS A 693 -16.46 35.94 20.68
N THR A 694 -16.71 35.94 21.97
CA THR A 694 -16.19 36.86 23.00
C THR A 694 -14.98 36.33 23.75
N LYS A 695 -14.66 35.04 23.64
CA LYS A 695 -13.56 34.44 24.41
C LYS A 695 -12.27 34.34 23.62
N ALA A 696 -11.17 34.36 24.36
CA ALA A 696 -9.80 34.27 23.85
C ALA A 696 -9.26 32.85 24.01
N ALA A 697 -8.29 32.47 23.17
CA ALA A 697 -7.63 31.17 23.25
C ALA A 697 -6.12 31.32 23.05
N THR A 698 -5.35 30.68 23.92
CA THR A 698 -3.89 30.67 23.86
C THR A 698 -3.42 29.34 23.26
N PRO A 699 -2.61 29.35 22.19
CA PRO A 699 -2.05 28.12 21.64
C PRO A 699 -1.13 27.38 22.62
N LEU A 700 -1.05 26.05 22.47
CA LEU A 700 -0.29 25.15 23.34
C LEU A 700 1.22 25.38 23.29
N ASP A 701 1.74 25.99 22.23
CA ASP A 701 3.17 26.30 22.07
C ASP A 701 3.55 27.71 22.56
N ASN A 702 2.69 28.34 23.37
CA ASN A 702 2.89 29.66 23.96
C ASN A 702 3.10 30.78 22.92
N THR A 703 2.53 30.63 21.73
CA THR A 703 2.42 31.71 20.74
C THR A 703 1.34 32.72 21.17
N PRO A 704 1.28 33.93 20.58
CA PRO A 704 0.36 34.97 21.03
C PRO A 704 -1.10 34.50 21.10
N THR A 705 -1.80 34.88 22.18
CA THR A 705 -3.23 34.57 22.38
C THR A 705 -4.09 35.18 21.28
N TYR A 706 -5.00 34.38 20.71
CA TYR A 706 -6.09 34.85 19.87
C TYR A 706 -7.16 35.48 20.75
N LYS A 707 -7.49 36.74 20.54
CA LYS A 707 -8.46 37.48 21.37
C LYS A 707 -9.90 37.04 21.17
N ASN A 708 -10.22 36.57 19.96
CA ASN A 708 -11.53 36.09 19.55
C ASN A 708 -11.45 35.41 18.17
N VAL A 709 -12.59 34.87 17.71
CA VAL A 709 -12.68 34.22 16.39
C VAL A 709 -12.36 35.11 15.20
N ASP A 710 -12.56 36.42 15.31
CA ASP A 710 -12.29 37.34 14.20
C ASP A 710 -10.79 37.49 13.96
N GLU A 711 -9.97 37.41 15.01
CA GLU A 711 -8.51 37.34 14.89
C GLU A 711 -8.08 36.02 14.22
N LEU A 712 -8.69 34.89 14.59
CA LEU A 712 -8.43 33.62 13.90
C LEU A 712 -8.82 33.69 12.41
N LYS A 713 -9.96 34.30 12.08
CA LYS A 713 -10.36 34.54 10.68
C LYS A 713 -9.33 35.36 9.92
N GLN A 714 -8.76 36.39 10.54
CA GLN A 714 -7.71 37.21 9.91
C GLN A 714 -6.44 36.40 9.66
N VAL A 715 -6.02 35.55 10.59
CA VAL A 715 -4.89 34.63 10.42
C VAL A 715 -5.14 33.66 9.26
N LEU A 716 -6.30 33.00 9.24
CA LEU A 716 -6.67 32.06 8.16
C LEU A 716 -6.77 32.74 6.80
N LEU A 717 -7.34 33.96 6.75
CA LEU A 717 -7.39 34.75 5.52
C LEU A 717 -5.98 35.13 5.03
N ALA A 718 -5.09 35.53 5.94
CA ALA A 718 -3.71 35.84 5.60
C ALA A 718 -2.97 34.62 5.04
N ILE A 719 -3.19 33.42 5.58
CA ILE A 719 -2.66 32.17 5.04
C ILE A 719 -3.17 31.93 3.62
N LEU A 720 -4.49 32.00 3.39
CA LEU A 720 -5.09 31.83 2.08
C LEU A 720 -4.52 32.81 1.05
N GLN A 721 -4.39 34.09 1.42
CA GLN A 721 -3.85 35.12 0.54
C GLN A 721 -2.37 34.91 0.21
N GLN A 722 -1.54 34.59 1.22
CA GLN A 722 -0.10 34.37 1.03
C GLN A 722 0.16 33.13 0.18
N GLU A 723 -0.50 32.01 0.47
CA GLU A 723 -0.17 30.73 -0.15
C GLU A 723 -0.78 30.55 -1.54
N SER A 724 -1.85 31.29 -1.87
CA SER A 724 -2.47 31.31 -3.21
C SER A 724 -1.90 32.37 -4.15
N LYS A 725 -0.89 33.13 -3.72
CA LYS A 725 -0.31 34.20 -4.53
C LYS A 725 0.29 33.64 -5.82
N GLY A 726 -0.21 34.12 -6.96
CA GLY A 726 0.27 33.75 -8.30
C GLY A 726 -0.30 32.44 -8.86
N ALA A 727 -1.17 31.76 -8.11
CA ALA A 727 -1.85 30.55 -8.59
C ALA A 727 -3.02 30.90 -9.52
N SER A 728 -3.17 30.16 -10.61
CA SER A 728 -4.27 30.32 -11.57
C SER A 728 -5.59 29.78 -11.04
N THR A 729 -5.55 28.75 -10.17
CA THR A 729 -6.73 28.20 -9.51
C THR A 729 -6.52 28.04 -8.01
N VAL A 730 -7.60 28.21 -7.25
CA VAL A 730 -7.65 28.01 -5.80
C VAL A 730 -8.81 27.09 -5.47
N ASN A 731 -8.52 25.91 -4.94
CA ASN A 731 -9.52 24.93 -4.50
C ASN A 731 -9.44 24.78 -2.98
N LEU A 732 -10.56 24.85 -2.29
CA LEU A 732 -10.66 24.59 -0.86
C LEU A 732 -11.43 23.30 -0.61
N HIS A 733 -10.95 22.51 0.34
CA HIS A 733 -11.54 21.28 0.84
C HIS A 733 -11.81 21.49 2.33
N LEU A 734 -13.09 21.53 2.71
CA LEU A 734 -13.54 21.94 4.04
C LEU A 734 -14.52 20.91 4.63
N PRO A 735 -14.63 20.80 5.97
CA PRO A 735 -15.71 20.07 6.62
C PRO A 735 -17.08 20.70 6.32
N GLU A 736 -18.11 19.87 6.12
CA GLU A 736 -19.49 20.32 6.05
C GLU A 736 -19.97 20.83 7.43
N PHE A 737 -20.73 21.92 7.42
CA PHE A 737 -21.16 22.61 8.63
C PHE A 737 -22.67 22.91 8.70
N LYS A 738 -23.40 22.75 7.59
CA LYS A 738 -24.85 23.00 7.51
C LYS A 738 -25.68 21.76 7.84
N GLU A 739 -25.17 20.57 7.54
CA GLU A 739 -25.82 19.31 7.88
C GLU A 739 -25.45 18.92 9.31
N ILE A 740 -26.46 18.76 10.16
CA ILE A 740 -26.30 18.42 11.57
C ILE A 740 -26.58 16.91 11.70
N GLY A 741 -25.51 16.13 11.81
CA GLY A 741 -25.53 14.70 12.17
C GLY A 741 -24.59 14.44 13.34
N ASP A 742 -23.99 13.24 13.42
CA ASP A 742 -23.04 12.82 14.48
C ASP A 742 -21.68 13.53 14.45
N ASP A 743 -21.57 14.61 13.68
CA ASP A 743 -20.36 15.41 13.65
C ASP A 743 -20.26 16.29 14.89
N HIS A 744 -19.06 16.60 15.34
CA HIS A 744 -18.87 17.47 16.48
C HIS A 744 -18.57 18.92 16.06
N GLU A 745 -18.57 19.83 17.02
CA GLU A 745 -18.63 21.27 16.75
C GLU A 745 -17.36 21.86 16.14
N LEU A 746 -16.19 21.25 16.34
CA LEU A 746 -14.93 21.78 15.82
C LEU A 746 -14.84 21.63 14.31
N HIS A 747 -15.30 20.48 13.74
CA HIS A 747 -15.45 20.30 12.29
C HIS A 747 -16.38 21.37 11.70
N ARG A 748 -17.58 21.50 12.25
CA ARG A 748 -18.56 22.49 11.76
C ARG A 748 -18.05 23.92 11.92
N GLY A 749 -17.42 24.23 13.05
CA GLY A 749 -16.82 25.53 13.35
C GLY A 749 -15.78 25.92 12.32
N THR A 750 -14.88 24.98 11.97
CA THR A 750 -13.87 25.14 10.93
C THR A 750 -14.48 25.45 9.57
N GLY A 751 -15.40 24.59 9.11
CA GLY A 751 -16.09 24.77 7.82
C GLY A 751 -16.84 26.11 7.75
N ARG A 752 -17.53 26.50 8.83
CA ARG A 752 -18.26 27.77 8.94
C ARG A 752 -17.32 28.97 8.87
N ILE A 753 -16.29 29.01 9.71
CA ILE A 753 -15.35 30.13 9.83
C ILE A 753 -14.66 30.42 8.49
N VAL A 754 -14.18 29.38 7.81
CA VAL A 754 -13.52 29.53 6.51
C VAL A 754 -14.52 30.01 5.44
N THR A 755 -15.76 29.54 5.49
CA THR A 755 -16.80 30.01 4.57
C THR A 755 -17.13 31.49 4.79
N GLU A 756 -17.22 31.92 6.05
CA GLU A 756 -17.47 33.32 6.41
C GLU A 756 -16.33 34.25 5.96
N LEU A 757 -15.06 33.86 6.17
CA LEU A 757 -13.93 34.69 5.74
C LEU A 757 -13.76 34.74 4.22
N LEU A 758 -14.14 33.69 3.48
CA LEU A 758 -14.09 33.74 2.00
C LEU A 758 -15.02 34.83 1.44
N ALA A 759 -16.09 35.18 2.15
CA ALA A 759 -17.00 36.23 1.75
C ALA A 759 -16.44 37.65 1.96
N THR A 760 -15.33 37.80 2.72
CA THR A 760 -14.72 39.12 3.01
C THR A 760 -13.60 39.49 2.04
N ASP A 761 -13.12 38.55 1.22
CA ASP A 761 -12.07 38.78 0.22
C ASP A 761 -12.63 38.69 -1.20
N ALA A 762 -12.70 39.83 -1.90
CA ALA A 762 -13.30 39.94 -3.23
C ALA A 762 -12.58 39.12 -4.33
N ARG A 763 -11.32 38.74 -4.13
CA ARG A 763 -10.58 37.90 -5.07
C ARG A 763 -10.95 36.43 -4.82
N LEU A 764 -10.79 35.95 -3.61
CA LEU A 764 -11.11 34.57 -3.24
C LEU A 764 -12.59 34.25 -3.44
N GLN A 765 -13.51 35.16 -3.10
CA GLN A 765 -14.94 35.01 -3.37
C GLN A 765 -15.28 34.83 -4.86
N ARG A 766 -14.42 35.31 -5.76
CA ARG A 766 -14.60 35.23 -7.21
C ARG A 766 -13.98 33.97 -7.79
N CYS A 767 -12.77 33.63 -7.38
CA CYS A 767 -11.96 32.64 -8.08
C CYS A 767 -11.76 31.32 -7.33
N ALA A 768 -12.08 31.26 -6.03
CA ALA A 768 -11.97 30.02 -5.27
C ALA A 768 -13.18 29.10 -5.49
N SER A 769 -12.93 27.81 -5.68
CA SER A 769 -13.91 26.73 -5.57
C SER A 769 -13.82 26.07 -4.20
N VAL A 770 -14.94 25.58 -3.67
CA VAL A 770 -15.00 24.95 -2.34
C VAL A 770 -15.75 23.63 -2.39
N LYS A 771 -15.15 22.57 -1.88
CA LYS A 771 -15.78 21.27 -1.64
C LYS A 771 -16.01 21.07 -0.16
N TYR A 772 -17.23 20.67 0.21
CA TYR A 772 -17.60 20.37 1.59
C TYR A 772 -17.78 18.88 1.77
N TYR A 773 -17.04 18.32 2.72
CA TYR A 773 -16.99 16.88 3.01
C TYR A 773 -17.79 16.55 4.26
N PHE A 774 -18.56 15.47 4.21
CA PHE A 774 -19.04 14.83 5.43
C PHE A 774 -17.86 14.24 6.19
N GLY A 775 -17.88 14.40 7.52
CA GLY A 775 -17.03 13.67 8.45
C GLY A 775 -17.78 12.45 9.00
N TYR A 776 -17.93 12.40 10.32
CA TYR A 776 -18.57 11.28 11.02
C TYR A 776 -20.04 11.05 10.67
N GLN A 777 -20.73 11.98 10.00
CA GLN A 777 -22.10 11.76 9.52
C GLN A 777 -22.21 10.57 8.54
N LYS A 778 -21.08 10.12 7.95
CA LYS A 778 -21.03 9.11 6.88
C LYS A 778 -19.99 8.00 7.11
N TRP A 779 -19.41 7.92 8.31
CA TRP A 779 -18.35 6.96 8.63
C TRP A 779 -18.76 5.47 8.59
N HIS A 780 -20.05 5.15 8.66
CA HIS A 780 -20.56 3.78 8.51
C HIS A 780 -21.21 3.47 7.16
N ASP A 781 -21.25 4.45 6.23
CA ASP A 781 -21.79 4.22 4.88
C ASP A 781 -20.87 3.28 4.08
N ALA A 782 -21.25 2.89 2.86
CA ALA A 782 -20.40 2.03 2.04
C ALA A 782 -19.05 2.70 1.72
N VAL A 783 -18.01 1.90 1.47
CA VAL A 783 -16.74 2.43 0.91
C VAL A 783 -17.02 3.02 -0.48
N ASN A 784 -16.69 4.30 -0.68
CA ASN A 784 -16.92 5.00 -1.95
C ASN A 784 -15.62 5.39 -2.67
N MET A 785 -14.48 5.41 -1.97
CA MET A 785 -13.15 5.63 -2.54
C MET A 785 -12.76 4.48 -3.49
N LYS A 786 -11.92 4.77 -4.48
CA LYS A 786 -11.49 3.83 -5.52
C LYS A 786 -9.98 3.62 -5.48
N GLU A 787 -9.54 2.48 -5.98
CA GLU A 787 -8.13 2.22 -6.21
C GLU A 787 -7.54 3.20 -7.25
N PRO A 788 -6.25 3.60 -7.11
CA PRO A 788 -5.29 3.16 -6.09
C PRO A 788 -5.35 3.95 -4.76
N ALA A 789 -6.20 4.98 -4.66
CA ALA A 789 -6.26 5.85 -3.46
C ALA A 789 -6.75 5.08 -2.22
N LEU A 790 -7.67 4.13 -2.39
CA LEU A 790 -8.20 3.29 -1.32
C LEU A 790 -7.10 2.48 -0.61
N SER A 791 -6.32 1.70 -1.35
CA SER A 791 -5.18 0.97 -0.75
C SER A 791 -4.10 1.91 -0.21
N ALA A 792 -3.84 3.03 -0.90
CA ALA A 792 -2.86 4.03 -0.46
C ALA A 792 -3.25 4.73 0.85
N GLN A 793 -4.54 4.91 1.13
CA GLN A 793 -5.03 5.47 2.40
C GLN A 793 -4.75 4.52 3.56
N ARG A 794 -4.90 3.21 3.35
CA ARG A 794 -4.58 2.21 4.38
C ARG A 794 -3.09 2.23 4.71
N ASP A 795 -2.23 2.27 3.70
CA ASP A 795 -0.77 2.46 3.86
C ASP A 795 -0.44 3.72 4.67
N LEU A 796 -1.10 4.83 4.35
CA LEU A 796 -0.92 6.09 5.05
C LEU A 796 -1.38 6.01 6.51
N TRP A 797 -2.51 5.36 6.78
CA TRP A 797 -3.06 5.27 8.14
C TRP A 797 -2.19 4.41 9.06
N MET A 798 -1.58 3.35 8.52
CA MET A 798 -0.58 2.55 9.24
C MET A 798 0.63 3.39 9.64
N THR A 799 1.23 4.12 8.70
CA THR A 799 2.39 4.98 8.96
C THR A 799 2.07 6.13 9.93
N LEU A 800 0.87 6.70 9.83
CA LEU A 800 0.38 7.69 10.81
C LEU A 800 0.33 7.10 12.21
N SER A 801 -0.30 5.93 12.34
CA SER A 801 -0.50 5.25 13.63
C SER A 801 0.83 4.95 14.31
N GLU A 802 1.76 4.37 13.57
CA GLU A 802 3.09 4.02 14.08
C GLU A 802 3.90 5.25 14.52
N ALA A 803 3.86 6.33 13.74
CA ALA A 803 4.56 7.56 14.09
C ALA A 803 3.96 8.25 15.34
N ALA A 804 2.64 8.19 15.51
CA ALA A 804 1.98 8.67 16.72
C ALA A 804 2.35 7.82 17.95
N ASP A 805 2.27 6.49 17.82
CA ASP A 805 2.56 5.54 18.91
C ASP A 805 4.02 5.64 19.41
N ARG A 806 4.97 6.03 18.54
CA ARG A 806 6.38 6.28 18.94
C ARG A 806 6.55 7.51 19.85
N VAL A 807 5.70 8.52 19.68
CA VAL A 807 5.76 9.76 20.47
C VAL A 807 4.96 9.60 21.75
N TYR A 808 3.84 8.89 21.68
CA TYR A 808 2.92 8.74 22.77
C TYR A 808 2.52 7.27 22.89
N ASN A 809 3.05 6.60 23.93
CA ASN A 809 2.76 5.20 24.22
C ASN A 809 1.35 5.06 24.82
N HIS A 810 0.33 5.24 23.98
CA HIS A 810 -1.05 4.93 24.36
C HIS A 810 -1.19 3.41 24.39
N ASN A 811 -1.92 2.87 25.37
CA ASN A 811 -2.35 1.46 25.39
C ASN A 811 -3.33 1.11 24.24
N SER A 812 -3.43 1.96 23.20
CA SER A 812 -4.29 1.77 22.05
C SER A 812 -3.57 2.01 20.75
N ILE A 813 -3.77 1.08 19.83
CA ILE A 813 -3.24 1.16 18.49
C ILE A 813 -4.19 2.03 17.67
N THR A 814 -3.71 3.21 17.24
CA THR A 814 -4.47 4.20 16.46
C THR A 814 -5.15 3.60 15.22
N TRP A 815 -4.51 2.61 14.59
CA TRP A 815 -5.07 1.84 13.47
C TRP A 815 -6.44 1.27 13.81
N SER A 816 -6.56 0.56 14.93
CA SER A 816 -7.75 -0.21 15.28
C SER A 816 -8.97 0.65 15.62
N VAL A 817 -8.80 1.96 15.83
CA VAL A 817 -9.89 2.89 16.18
C VAL A 817 -10.63 3.40 14.94
N HIS A 818 -9.90 3.62 13.84
CA HIS A 818 -10.46 4.28 12.64
C HIS A 818 -10.31 3.46 11.35
N ALA A 819 -9.71 2.26 11.41
CA ALA A 819 -9.56 1.39 10.25
C ALA A 819 -10.90 1.04 9.57
N ASP A 820 -11.99 1.04 10.34
CA ASP A 820 -13.36 0.81 9.85
C ASP A 820 -13.88 1.96 8.97
N SER A 821 -13.37 3.18 9.19
CA SER A 821 -13.78 4.42 8.53
C SER A 821 -13.03 4.64 7.21
N LEU A 822 -11.89 3.96 7.01
CA LEU A 822 -11.07 4.08 5.80
C LEU A 822 -11.88 3.76 4.54
N GLY A 823 -11.66 4.51 3.47
CA GLY A 823 -12.33 4.38 2.19
C GLY A 823 -13.62 5.22 2.04
N ARG A 824 -13.99 6.02 3.04
CA ARG A 824 -15.24 6.79 3.07
C ARG A 824 -14.98 8.29 3.03
N MET A 825 -15.14 8.85 1.84
CA MET A 825 -14.92 10.27 1.55
C MET A 825 -16.14 10.80 0.79
N TYR A 826 -17.10 11.37 1.50
CA TYR A 826 -18.35 11.82 0.90
C TYR A 826 -18.36 13.34 0.74
N VAL A 827 -18.47 13.81 -0.50
CA VAL A 827 -18.71 15.22 -0.80
C VAL A 827 -20.20 15.48 -0.64
N ASN A 828 -20.58 16.43 0.22
CA ASN A 828 -21.97 16.87 0.33
C ASN A 828 -22.32 17.89 -0.75
N ARG A 829 -21.46 18.90 -0.91
CA ARG A 829 -21.69 19.98 -1.87
C ARG A 829 -20.39 20.54 -2.44
N ASP A 830 -20.48 20.94 -3.70
CA ASP A 830 -19.44 21.65 -4.43
C ASP A 830 -19.92 23.07 -4.76
N VAL A 831 -19.15 24.07 -4.38
CA VAL A 831 -19.35 25.48 -4.73
C VAL A 831 -18.31 25.84 -5.79
N PRO A 832 -18.69 25.93 -7.08
CA PRO A 832 -17.75 26.26 -8.15
C PRO A 832 -17.27 27.70 -8.05
N SER A 833 -16.11 27.99 -8.64
CA SER A 833 -15.64 29.36 -8.77
C SER A 833 -16.56 30.18 -9.69
N LYS A 834 -16.65 31.48 -9.44
CA LYS A 834 -17.38 32.41 -10.33
C LYS A 834 -16.54 32.84 -11.54
N SER A 835 -15.24 32.57 -11.51
CA SER A 835 -14.26 32.88 -12.55
C SER A 835 -13.27 31.72 -12.71
N PRO A 836 -12.88 31.36 -13.95
CA PRO A 836 -11.90 30.31 -14.20
C PRO A 836 -10.46 30.71 -13.85
N GLN A 837 -10.19 31.99 -13.58
CA GLN A 837 -8.87 32.48 -13.15
C GLN A 837 -8.94 33.19 -11.80
N CYS A 838 -8.04 32.76 -10.90
CA CYS A 838 -7.42 33.55 -9.84
C CYS A 838 -6.16 34.26 -10.40
#